data_AF-A0A183KE56-F1
#
_entry.id   AF-A0A183KE56-F1
#
_cell.length_a   1.000
_cell.length_b   1.000
_cell.length_c   1.000
_cell.angle_alpha   90.00
_cell.angle_beta   90.00
_cell.angle_gamma   90.00
#
_symmetry.space_group_name_H-M   'P 1'
#
loop_
_entity.id
_entity.type
_entity.pdbx_description
1 polymer ?
#
loop_
_entity_poly.entity_id
_entity_poly.type
_entity_poly.pdbx_seq_one_letter_code
_entity_poly.pdbx_strand_id
1 'polypeptide(L)'
;MQKKKQDLEDNIDLCSKKLDRAEKLISGLGGEKTRWTEAAALLKERYENIIGDVLLSAGVVAYLGPYTVDFRSRIQNEWHELCQKLEIPCSEVFRISDTLGDPVKIRSWNIAGLPVDSFSTDNGIIVTNSNRWALCIDPQVFCFHFTFLPTSKKNMMNKGQANKWIKNMEKDNKLQIIKLTDTHYLRTLENAIQFGMPVLMENIGEELDPILEPILQRLLFKTQGSWCIRLGDNIIEYNSNFRFYITTRLRNPNYLPEIAVKVCLINFMITPIGLQDQLLGIVTAKEKPKLEMIKNQLIIDTANNKRQLKELEDQILEVLNTSQGNILENENAIHILSSSKQLSKEIIEKQSISDNTQLEIDSTRNVYRPVSEHGSLLFFCISDLSNIDPMYQYSLTWFINLFISSISNSEKSPILEERIELLNNHFTLSVYRNICRSLFENHKLLFSLIMCYSLMKNKGKVNETVWRFLLTGGVALDNPYPNPCPDWLSDKCWSEIVRTTELPGLEGFMDSVQSASNEWKAMYDDLTPHRFPIPGEFSKLDGLEKLVVLRCIRPDKVIPGVQDFIVQNLGQQFIEPPTFDLPSSFADSNCCSPLIFILSPGADPMNALIKFGIDIGYTRDRIQTISLGQGQGPIAANMIYQAIKNGTWVVLQNCHLAVSWMKSLEKICEETIIPNNVNDKFRLWLTSYPSPDFPVTILENGVKMTNEPPKGLRSNLLRSYLNDPISDPTFYDGCTKVSEQKTFIKTR
;
A
#
# COMPACT_ATOMS: atom_id res chain seq x y z
N MET A 1 -65.13 47.29 39.92
CA MET A 1 -65.05 47.32 38.44
C MET A 1 -63.60 47.35 37.94
N GLN A 2 -62.73 48.23 38.47
CA GLN A 2 -61.32 48.31 38.04
C GLN A 2 -60.51 47.02 38.23
N LYS A 3 -60.65 46.31 39.37
CA LYS A 3 -59.96 45.03 39.62
C LYS A 3 -60.30 43.94 38.59
N LYS A 4 -61.60 43.75 38.30
CA LYS A 4 -62.06 42.82 37.26
C LYS A 4 -61.61 43.21 35.84
N LYS A 5 -61.50 44.51 35.55
CA LYS A 5 -60.99 44.99 34.26
C LYS A 5 -59.50 44.66 34.11
N GLN A 6 -58.72 44.88 35.17
CA GLN A 6 -57.30 44.60 35.20
C GLN A 6 -57.03 43.08 35.15
N ASP A 7 -57.79 42.28 35.91
CA ASP A 7 -57.72 40.82 35.82
C ASP A 7 -58.07 40.29 34.42
N LEU A 8 -59.00 40.93 33.70
CA LEU A 8 -59.34 40.59 32.31
C LEU A 8 -58.25 41.00 31.34
N GLU A 9 -57.66 42.19 31.49
CA GLU A 9 -56.52 42.65 30.69
C GLU A 9 -55.29 41.74 30.90
N ASP A 10 -54.99 41.36 32.14
CA ASP A 10 -53.90 40.44 32.47
C ASP A 10 -54.15 39.02 31.90
N ASN A 11 -55.39 38.54 31.94
CA ASN A 11 -55.75 37.24 31.34
C ASN A 11 -55.68 37.27 29.81
N ILE A 12 -56.06 38.38 29.16
CA ILE A 12 -55.94 38.54 27.71
C ILE A 12 -54.46 38.58 27.30
N ASP A 13 -53.62 39.32 28.04
CA ASP A 13 -52.18 39.39 27.77
C ASP A 13 -51.49 38.04 28.01
N LEU A 14 -51.87 37.32 29.08
CA LEU A 14 -51.39 35.97 29.34
C LEU A 14 -51.80 34.97 28.23
N CYS A 15 -53.05 35.02 27.78
CA CYS A 15 -53.53 34.18 26.67
C CYS A 15 -52.82 34.51 25.36
N SER A 16 -52.64 35.79 25.05
CA SER A 16 -51.91 36.25 23.86
C SER A 16 -50.47 35.71 23.86
N LYS A 17 -49.75 35.87 24.98
CA LYS A 17 -48.39 35.32 25.17
C LYS A 17 -48.35 33.80 25.05
N LYS A 18 -49.35 33.09 25.59
CA LYS A 18 -49.45 31.63 25.46
C LYS A 18 -49.69 31.20 24.01
N LEU A 19 -50.49 31.96 23.25
CA LEU A 19 -50.80 31.68 21.85
C LEU A 19 -49.56 31.90 20.96
N ASP A 20 -48.86 33.01 21.13
CA ASP A 20 -47.58 33.31 20.46
C ASP A 20 -46.52 32.24 20.74
N ARG A 21 -46.43 31.81 22.01
CA ARG A 21 -45.52 30.73 22.43
C ARG A 21 -45.90 29.40 21.80
N ALA A 22 -47.18 29.08 21.73
CA ALA A 22 -47.67 27.84 21.11
C ALA A 22 -47.41 27.82 19.59
N GLU A 23 -47.63 28.94 18.90
CA GLU A 23 -47.38 29.04 17.46
C GLU A 23 -45.89 28.85 17.13
N LYS A 24 -44.99 29.50 17.90
CA LYS A 24 -43.54 29.30 17.78
C LYS A 24 -43.12 27.85 18.07
N LEU A 25 -43.75 27.20 19.05
CA LEU A 25 -43.44 25.81 19.40
C LEU A 25 -43.91 24.82 18.33
N ILE A 26 -45.13 24.98 17.83
CA ILE A 26 -45.73 24.09 16.82
C ILE A 26 -45.01 24.26 15.48
N SER A 27 -44.77 25.50 15.04
CA SER A 27 -43.97 25.76 13.84
C SER A 27 -42.52 25.29 14.02
N GLY A 28 -41.98 25.44 15.23
CA GLY A 28 -40.68 24.93 15.67
C GLY A 28 -40.53 23.42 15.47
N LEU A 29 -41.38 22.65 16.14
CA LEU A 29 -41.34 21.20 16.21
C LEU A 29 -41.99 20.48 15.01
N GLY A 30 -42.77 21.19 14.18
CA GLY A 30 -43.44 20.59 13.02
C GLY A 30 -42.46 19.94 12.03
N GLY A 31 -41.33 20.59 11.74
CA GLY A 31 -40.28 20.05 10.88
C GLY A 31 -39.48 18.90 11.52
N GLU A 32 -39.28 18.94 12.84
CA GLU A 32 -38.65 17.83 13.57
C GLU A 32 -39.57 16.62 13.60
N LYS A 33 -40.88 16.82 13.76
CA LYS A 33 -41.87 15.74 13.73
C LYS A 33 -41.84 15.00 12.39
N THR A 34 -41.84 15.70 11.26
CA THR A 34 -41.77 15.04 9.93
C THR A 34 -40.49 14.24 9.80
N ARG A 35 -39.35 14.83 10.17
CA ARG A 35 -38.04 14.21 10.11
C ARG A 35 -37.93 12.97 11.00
N TRP A 36 -38.42 13.03 12.24
CA TRP A 36 -38.46 11.89 13.14
C TRP A 36 -39.45 10.82 12.69
N THR A 37 -40.54 11.19 12.02
CA THR A 37 -41.49 10.24 11.45
C THR A 37 -40.86 9.47 10.28
N GLU A 38 -40.14 10.15 9.40
CA GLU A 38 -39.36 9.53 8.32
C GLU A 38 -38.23 8.64 8.89
N ALA A 39 -37.47 9.15 9.87
CA ALA A 39 -36.43 8.37 10.54
C ALA A 39 -37.01 7.12 11.24
N ALA A 40 -38.18 7.23 11.86
CA ALA A 40 -38.87 6.10 12.48
C ALA A 40 -39.32 5.07 11.44
N ALA A 41 -39.78 5.49 10.26
CA ALA A 41 -40.13 4.59 9.17
C ALA A 41 -38.89 3.82 8.65
N LEU A 42 -37.76 4.52 8.43
CA LEU A 42 -36.49 3.91 8.04
C LEU A 42 -35.95 2.95 9.10
N LEU A 43 -36.06 3.33 10.38
CA LEU A 43 -35.66 2.46 11.49
C LEU A 43 -36.54 1.21 11.59
N LYS A 44 -37.83 1.32 11.27
CA LYS A 44 -38.74 0.16 11.22
C LYS A 44 -38.34 -0.82 10.14
N GLU A 45 -38.04 -0.35 8.93
CA GLU A 45 -37.55 -1.19 7.83
C GLU A 45 -36.23 -1.88 8.22
N ARG A 46 -35.28 -1.13 8.80
CA ARG A 46 -34.02 -1.70 9.33
C ARG A 46 -34.25 -2.72 10.43
N TYR A 47 -35.24 -2.50 11.30
CA TYR A 47 -35.57 -3.41 12.38
C TYR A 47 -36.09 -4.75 11.86
N GLU A 48 -36.85 -4.76 10.77
CA GLU A 48 -37.31 -5.98 10.12
C GLU A 48 -36.14 -6.77 9.49
N ASN A 49 -35.17 -6.08 8.89
CA ASN A 49 -34.02 -6.68 8.22
C ASN A 49 -32.80 -6.96 9.12
N ILE A 50 -32.85 -6.55 10.39
CA ILE A 50 -31.68 -6.56 11.29
C ILE A 50 -31.13 -7.96 11.55
N ILE A 51 -31.99 -8.99 11.50
CA ILE A 51 -31.61 -10.36 11.85
C ILE A 51 -30.58 -10.89 10.86
N GLY A 52 -30.86 -10.80 9.56
CA GLY A 52 -29.93 -11.23 8.51
C GLY A 52 -28.70 -10.33 8.46
N ASP A 53 -28.89 -9.02 8.59
CA ASP A 53 -27.80 -8.05 8.54
C ASP A 53 -26.79 -8.23 9.69
N VAL A 54 -27.26 -8.47 10.92
CA VAL A 54 -26.39 -8.76 12.07
C VAL A 54 -25.72 -10.12 11.93
N LEU A 55 -26.41 -11.13 11.39
CA LEU A 55 -25.83 -12.45 11.13
C LEU A 55 -24.64 -12.35 10.16
N LEU A 56 -24.84 -11.65 9.04
CA LEU A 56 -23.78 -11.41 8.05
C LEU A 56 -22.63 -10.61 8.68
N SER A 57 -22.92 -9.52 9.39
CA SER A 57 -21.91 -8.70 10.07
C SER A 57 -21.11 -9.47 11.12
N ALA A 58 -21.76 -10.35 11.89
CA ALA A 58 -21.07 -11.22 12.85
C ALA A 58 -20.11 -12.20 12.13
N GLY A 59 -20.53 -12.77 11.00
CA GLY A 59 -19.67 -13.59 10.15
C GLY A 59 -18.45 -12.84 9.63
N VAL A 60 -18.64 -11.60 9.18
CA VAL A 60 -17.55 -10.74 8.69
C VAL A 60 -16.53 -10.47 9.80
N VAL A 61 -16.98 -10.04 10.99
CA VAL A 61 -16.12 -9.73 12.14
C VAL A 61 -15.40 -10.97 12.67
N ALA A 62 -16.05 -12.13 12.65
CA ALA A 62 -15.47 -13.36 13.17
C ALA A 62 -14.44 -14.02 12.25
N TYR A 63 -14.70 -14.03 10.93
CA TYR A 63 -13.97 -14.88 9.98
C TYR A 63 -13.27 -14.12 8.85
N LEU A 64 -13.80 -12.98 8.41
CA LEU A 64 -13.31 -12.34 7.18
C LEU A 64 -12.12 -11.39 7.39
N GLY A 65 -11.81 -11.04 8.63
CA GLY A 65 -10.67 -10.17 9.02
C GLY A 65 -9.33 -10.46 8.32
N PRO A 66 -8.82 -11.70 8.21
CA PRO A 66 -7.51 -11.94 7.61
C PRO A 66 -7.50 -11.93 6.07
N TYR A 67 -8.65 -11.92 5.40
CA TYR A 67 -8.73 -12.10 3.94
C TYR A 67 -8.66 -10.79 3.15
N THR A 68 -8.35 -10.90 1.85
CA THR A 68 -8.27 -9.79 0.89
C THR A 68 -9.65 -9.29 0.46
N VAL A 69 -9.70 -8.07 -0.11
CA VAL A 69 -10.95 -7.41 -0.54
C VAL A 69 -11.82 -8.31 -1.42
N ASP A 70 -11.24 -8.87 -2.50
CA ASP A 70 -11.99 -9.68 -3.46
C ASP A 70 -12.57 -10.95 -2.84
N PHE A 71 -11.80 -11.58 -1.94
CA PHE A 71 -12.25 -12.76 -1.22
C PHE A 71 -13.38 -12.42 -0.25
N ARG A 72 -13.26 -11.31 0.51
CA ARG A 72 -14.32 -10.85 1.40
C ARG A 72 -15.61 -10.56 0.64
N SER A 73 -15.54 -9.77 -0.43
CA SER A 73 -16.70 -9.41 -1.24
C SER A 73 -17.39 -10.63 -1.83
N ARG A 74 -16.62 -11.59 -2.35
CA ARG A 74 -17.18 -12.85 -2.88
C ARG A 74 -17.93 -13.64 -1.81
N ILE A 75 -17.32 -13.84 -0.65
CA ILE A 75 -17.96 -14.59 0.45
C ILE A 75 -19.16 -13.84 1.03
N GLN A 76 -19.09 -12.52 1.16
CA GLN A 76 -20.22 -11.69 1.61
C GLN A 76 -21.40 -11.83 0.65
N ASN A 77 -21.17 -11.78 -0.66
CA ASN A 77 -22.21 -11.97 -1.67
C ASN A 77 -22.78 -13.40 -1.62
N GLU A 78 -21.92 -14.42 -1.54
CA GLU A 78 -22.36 -15.82 -1.41
C GLU A 78 -23.23 -16.03 -0.15
N TRP A 79 -22.86 -15.44 0.99
CA TRP A 79 -23.65 -15.50 2.23
C TRP A 79 -24.95 -14.71 2.15
N HIS A 80 -24.93 -13.54 1.51
CA HIS A 80 -26.11 -12.72 1.30
C HIS A 80 -27.15 -13.42 0.40
N GLU A 81 -26.70 -14.01 -0.71
CA GLU A 81 -27.56 -14.85 -1.57
C GLU A 81 -28.13 -16.05 -0.80
N LEU A 82 -27.36 -16.66 0.10
CA LEU A 82 -27.83 -17.77 0.92
C LEU A 82 -28.91 -17.33 1.91
N CYS A 83 -28.73 -16.17 2.58
CA CYS A 83 -29.75 -15.59 3.45
C CYS A 83 -31.06 -15.34 2.69
N GLN A 84 -30.97 -14.80 1.47
CA GLN A 84 -32.13 -14.60 0.60
C GLN A 84 -32.82 -15.91 0.21
N LYS A 85 -32.05 -16.94 -0.16
CA LYS A 85 -32.58 -18.28 -0.48
C LYS A 85 -33.27 -18.95 0.70
N LEU A 86 -32.81 -18.67 1.93
CA LEU A 86 -33.39 -19.20 3.17
C LEU A 86 -34.50 -18.31 3.75
N GLU A 87 -34.93 -17.28 3.02
CA GLU A 87 -35.98 -16.33 3.44
C GLU A 87 -35.66 -15.63 4.78
N ILE A 88 -34.38 -15.43 5.09
CA ILE A 88 -33.95 -14.65 6.25
C ILE A 88 -34.07 -13.17 5.87
N PRO A 89 -34.84 -12.35 6.63
CA PRO A 89 -34.94 -10.91 6.38
C PRO A 89 -33.57 -10.24 6.45
N CYS A 90 -33.14 -9.65 5.34
CA CYS A 90 -31.89 -8.91 5.21
C CYS A 90 -32.07 -7.74 4.24
N SER A 91 -31.23 -6.72 4.37
CA SER A 91 -31.25 -5.59 3.44
C SER A 91 -30.93 -6.04 2.00
N GLU A 92 -31.49 -5.34 1.00
CA GLU A 92 -31.24 -5.65 -0.42
C GLU A 92 -29.75 -5.58 -0.78
N VAL A 93 -29.03 -4.62 -0.17
CA VAL A 93 -27.58 -4.47 -0.31
C VAL A 93 -26.97 -4.49 1.08
N PHE A 94 -26.24 -5.55 1.40
CA PHE A 94 -25.57 -5.67 2.68
C PHE A 94 -24.24 -4.88 2.72
N ARG A 95 -24.07 -4.05 3.75
CA ARG A 95 -22.81 -3.39 4.08
C ARG A 95 -22.59 -3.40 5.59
N ILE A 96 -21.39 -3.80 6.03
CA ILE A 96 -21.06 -3.80 7.45
C ILE A 96 -21.02 -2.37 8.05
N SER A 97 -20.65 -1.36 7.25
CA SER A 97 -20.66 0.05 7.65
C SER A 97 -22.03 0.54 8.09
N ASP A 98 -23.09 0.01 7.49
CA ASP A 98 -24.44 0.52 7.71
C ASP A 98 -25.09 -0.12 8.95
N THR A 99 -24.58 -1.29 9.35
CA THR A 99 -25.09 -2.08 10.47
C THR A 99 -24.29 -1.86 11.76
N LEU A 100 -22.96 -1.89 11.66
CA LEU A 100 -22.03 -1.81 12.79
C LEU A 100 -21.20 -0.51 12.81
N GLY A 101 -21.23 0.27 11.73
CA GLY A 101 -20.46 1.50 11.60
C GLY A 101 -21.18 2.71 12.18
N ASP A 102 -20.45 3.50 12.97
CA ASP A 102 -20.90 4.83 13.38
C ASP A 102 -20.26 5.87 12.44
N PRO A 103 -21.06 6.63 11.65
CA PRO A 103 -20.54 7.63 10.71
C PRO A 103 -19.63 8.68 11.36
N VAL A 104 -19.85 9.02 12.64
CA VAL A 104 -19.02 9.99 13.37
C VAL A 104 -17.67 9.36 13.70
N LYS A 105 -17.66 8.10 14.18
CA LYS A 105 -16.42 7.37 14.47
C LYS A 105 -15.61 7.11 13.20
N ILE A 106 -16.24 6.66 12.11
CA ILE A 106 -15.58 6.42 10.82
C ILE A 106 -14.87 7.69 10.34
N ARG A 107 -15.53 8.85 10.44
CA ARG A 107 -14.89 10.13 10.11
C ARG A 107 -13.72 10.48 11.02
N SER A 108 -13.83 10.21 12.32
CA SER A 108 -12.72 10.39 13.25
C SER A 108 -11.52 9.50 12.88
N TRP A 109 -11.77 8.28 12.40
CA TRP A 109 -10.73 7.38 11.91
C TRP A 109 -10.07 7.91 10.65
N ASN A 110 -10.84 8.48 9.73
CA ASN A 110 -10.32 9.09 8.51
C ASN A 110 -9.40 10.28 8.83
N ILE A 111 -9.78 11.12 9.79
CA ILE A 111 -8.94 12.22 10.30
C ILE A 111 -7.68 11.67 10.97
N ALA A 112 -7.78 10.55 11.69
CA ALA A 112 -6.63 9.85 12.29
C ALA A 112 -5.73 9.14 11.25
N GLY A 113 -6.11 9.14 9.96
CA GLY A 113 -5.29 8.66 8.86
C GLY A 113 -5.66 7.28 8.32
N LEU A 114 -6.83 6.74 8.67
CA LEU A 114 -7.41 5.59 7.98
C LEU A 114 -7.91 6.04 6.60
N PRO A 115 -7.64 5.31 5.50
CA PRO A 115 -8.18 5.66 4.20
C PRO A 115 -9.69 5.40 4.13
N VAL A 116 -10.35 6.10 3.20
CA VAL A 116 -11.82 6.16 3.09
C VAL A 116 -12.40 4.96 2.32
N ASP A 117 -11.57 4.00 1.92
CA ASP A 117 -12.02 2.81 1.21
C ASP A 117 -12.86 1.90 2.12
N SER A 118 -13.74 1.09 1.50
CA SER A 118 -14.62 0.18 2.23
C SER A 118 -13.82 -0.84 3.05
N PHE A 119 -12.75 -1.39 2.49
CA PHE A 119 -11.92 -2.40 3.16
C PHE A 119 -11.23 -1.86 4.42
N SER A 120 -10.63 -0.66 4.35
CA SER A 120 -10.05 0.00 5.53
C SER A 120 -11.12 0.36 6.57
N THR A 121 -12.29 0.82 6.12
CA THR A 121 -13.42 1.14 7.03
C THR A 121 -13.91 -0.12 7.74
N ASP A 122 -14.07 -1.23 7.02
CA ASP A 122 -14.44 -2.54 7.57
C ASP A 122 -13.41 -3.01 8.58
N ASN A 123 -12.12 -2.88 8.27
CA ASN A 123 -11.05 -3.19 9.22
C ASN A 123 -11.16 -2.35 10.51
N GLY A 124 -11.46 -1.06 10.37
CA GLY A 124 -11.72 -0.18 11.51
C GLY A 124 -12.89 -0.67 12.38
N ILE A 125 -13.99 -1.08 11.75
CA ILE A 125 -15.17 -1.64 12.44
C ILE A 125 -14.83 -2.95 13.15
N ILE A 126 -14.08 -3.85 12.51
CA ILE A 126 -13.66 -5.12 13.11
C ILE A 126 -12.76 -4.85 14.33
N VAL A 127 -11.81 -3.92 14.24
CA VAL A 127 -10.93 -3.55 15.37
C VAL A 127 -11.74 -3.02 16.55
N THR A 128 -12.76 -2.20 16.34
CA THR A 128 -13.54 -1.61 17.44
C THR A 128 -14.59 -2.54 18.02
N ASN A 129 -15.17 -3.42 17.20
CA ASN A 129 -16.33 -4.24 17.59
C ASN A 129 -15.97 -5.70 17.88
N SER A 130 -14.71 -6.11 17.72
CA SER A 130 -14.26 -7.45 18.07
C SER A 130 -14.09 -7.64 19.58
N ASN A 131 -14.54 -8.80 20.09
CA ASN A 131 -14.32 -9.20 21.48
C ASN A 131 -12.88 -9.65 21.74
N ARG A 132 -12.21 -10.20 20.72
CA ARG A 132 -10.80 -10.60 20.76
C ARG A 132 -9.94 -9.40 20.39
N TRP A 133 -8.73 -9.30 20.95
CA TRP A 133 -7.81 -8.22 20.58
C TRP A 133 -7.35 -8.35 19.14
N ALA A 134 -7.32 -7.23 18.43
CA ALA A 134 -6.94 -7.19 17.02
C ALA A 134 -5.42 -7.33 16.85
N LEU A 135 -5.01 -8.28 16.00
CA LEU A 135 -3.67 -8.40 15.46
C LEU A 135 -3.71 -7.93 14.01
N CYS A 136 -3.18 -6.73 13.78
CA CYS A 136 -3.15 -6.08 12.49
C CYS A 136 -1.90 -6.50 11.72
N ILE A 137 -2.10 -7.17 10.59
CA ILE A 137 -1.05 -7.51 9.62
C ILE A 137 -0.84 -6.28 8.73
N ASP A 138 0.24 -5.55 8.98
CA ASP A 138 0.50 -4.22 8.43
C ASP A 138 1.94 -4.15 7.89
N PRO A 139 2.22 -4.83 6.76
CA PRO A 139 3.58 -5.00 6.26
C PRO A 139 4.18 -3.74 5.65
N GLN A 140 3.35 -2.86 5.07
CA GLN A 140 3.85 -1.72 4.32
C GLN A 140 4.17 -0.55 5.23
N VAL A 141 5.47 -0.34 5.47
CA VAL A 141 5.98 0.81 6.21
C VAL A 141 5.78 2.10 5.40
N PHE A 142 5.08 3.04 6.01
CA PHE A 142 4.66 4.28 5.38
C PHE A 142 5.32 5.51 6.01
N CYS A 143 5.74 6.45 5.17
CA CYS A 143 6.25 7.77 5.54
C CYS A 143 5.49 8.83 4.75
N PHE A 144 4.82 9.75 5.45
CA PHE A 144 4.31 10.98 4.83
C PHE A 144 5.24 12.14 5.18
N HIS A 145 5.85 12.74 4.17
CA HIS A 145 6.49 14.04 4.28
C HIS A 145 5.48 15.12 3.85
N PHE A 146 4.62 15.59 4.76
CA PHE A 146 3.98 16.89 4.56
C PHE A 146 4.97 17.96 5.02
N THR A 147 5.49 18.74 4.08
CA THR A 147 6.39 19.89 4.28
C THR A 147 5.79 21.03 5.13
N PHE A 148 4.61 20.84 5.72
CA PHE A 148 3.86 21.85 6.49
C PHE A 148 3.72 21.55 7.98
N LEU A 149 4.41 20.54 8.53
CA LEU A 149 4.37 20.23 9.97
C LEU A 149 5.71 20.48 10.67
N PRO A 150 5.70 21.07 11.88
CA PRO A 150 6.92 21.46 12.59
C PRO A 150 7.79 20.27 13.02
N THR A 151 9.09 20.54 13.12
CA THR A 151 10.23 19.62 13.29
C THR A 151 10.14 18.64 14.46
N SER A 152 9.25 18.88 15.44
CA SER A 152 9.05 18.02 16.62
C SER A 152 8.20 16.77 16.36
N LYS A 153 7.63 16.60 15.15
CA LYS A 153 6.84 15.41 14.77
C LYS A 153 7.60 14.35 13.93
N LYS A 154 8.93 14.47 13.82
CA LYS A 154 9.78 13.57 13.01
C LYS A 154 9.87 12.11 13.50
N ASN A 155 9.39 11.78 14.70
CA ASN A 155 9.44 10.40 15.23
C ASN A 155 8.27 9.50 14.72
N MET A 156 7.37 10.04 13.91
CA MET A 156 6.20 9.33 13.35
C MET A 156 6.45 8.84 11.91
N MET A 157 7.70 8.53 11.57
CA MET A 157 8.17 8.64 10.19
C MET A 157 8.37 7.32 9.44
N ASN A 158 8.26 6.15 10.08
CA ASN A 158 8.38 4.84 9.42
C ASN A 158 7.45 3.81 10.09
N LYS A 159 6.13 3.89 9.89
CA LYS A 159 5.19 2.90 10.48
C LYS A 159 4.09 2.53 9.49
N GLY A 160 3.55 1.33 9.60
CA GLY A 160 2.44 0.87 8.76
C GLY A 160 1.14 1.64 8.99
N GLN A 161 0.17 1.41 8.12
CA GLN A 161 -1.10 2.13 8.07
C GLN A 161 -1.89 1.98 9.38
N ALA A 162 -2.08 0.74 9.85
CA ALA A 162 -2.80 0.44 11.09
C ALA A 162 -2.09 1.06 12.29
N ASN A 163 -0.77 0.92 12.33
CA ASN A 163 0.06 1.41 13.41
C ASN A 163 -0.04 2.94 13.56
N LYS A 164 0.03 3.68 12.44
CA LYS A 164 -0.13 5.14 12.41
C LYS A 164 -1.54 5.54 12.83
N TRP A 165 -2.56 4.87 12.31
CA TRP A 165 -3.96 5.14 12.64
C TRP A 165 -4.23 4.97 14.15
N ILE A 166 -3.82 3.86 14.75
CA ILE A 166 -4.01 3.58 16.19
C ILE A 166 -3.30 4.63 17.04
N LYS A 167 -2.07 5.04 16.68
CA LYS A 167 -1.34 6.11 17.38
C LYS A 167 -2.05 7.44 17.36
N ASN A 168 -2.61 7.83 16.22
CA ASN A 168 -3.29 9.10 16.07
C ASN A 168 -4.65 9.07 16.78
N MET A 169 -5.36 7.94 16.71
CA MET A 169 -6.65 7.74 17.36
C MET A 169 -6.53 7.75 18.89
N GLU A 170 -5.54 7.08 19.46
CA GLU A 170 -5.34 6.93 20.90
C GLU A 170 -4.39 8.00 21.50
N LYS A 171 -4.07 9.04 20.73
CA LYS A 171 -3.07 10.05 21.11
C LYS A 171 -3.45 10.78 22.40
N ASP A 172 -4.72 11.17 22.52
CA ASP A 172 -5.22 11.90 23.68
C ASP A 172 -5.41 10.96 24.90
N ASN A 173 -5.49 9.65 24.67
CA ASN A 173 -5.67 8.62 25.70
C ASN A 173 -4.34 8.11 26.30
N LYS A 174 -3.20 8.77 26.00
CA LYS A 174 -1.86 8.42 26.50
C LYS A 174 -1.42 6.97 26.16
N LEU A 175 -1.55 6.61 24.88
CA LEU A 175 -1.10 5.33 24.33
C LEU A 175 0.33 4.96 24.75
N GLN A 176 0.49 3.77 25.33
CA GLN A 176 1.79 3.17 25.61
C GLN A 176 2.22 2.28 24.44
N ILE A 177 3.45 2.47 23.98
CA ILE A 177 4.03 1.67 22.88
C ILE A 177 5.03 0.70 23.51
N ILE A 178 4.88 -0.59 23.21
CA ILE A 178 5.76 -1.64 23.73
C ILE A 178 6.23 -2.56 22.60
N LYS A 179 7.42 -3.14 22.76
CA LYS A 179 7.90 -4.26 21.95
C LYS A 179 8.30 -5.43 22.85
N LEU A 180 8.21 -6.65 22.32
CA LEU A 180 8.68 -7.86 23.02
C LEU A 180 10.19 -7.82 23.33
N THR A 181 10.94 -6.99 22.61
CA THR A 181 12.38 -6.79 22.81
C THR A 181 12.73 -5.90 24.00
N ASP A 182 11.76 -5.18 24.57
CA ASP A 182 12.01 -4.19 25.61
C ASP A 182 12.08 -4.87 26.98
N THR A 183 13.17 -4.69 27.73
CA THR A 183 13.35 -5.34 29.04
C THR A 183 12.28 -5.00 30.08
N HIS A 184 11.60 -3.86 29.93
CA HIS A 184 10.61 -3.35 30.88
C HIS A 184 9.17 -3.35 30.35
N TYR A 185 8.90 -4.06 29.24
CA TYR A 185 7.57 -4.04 28.63
C TYR A 185 6.47 -4.54 29.58
N LEU A 186 6.76 -5.57 30.39
CA LEU A 186 5.81 -6.13 31.36
C LEU A 186 5.37 -5.08 32.37
N ARG A 187 6.32 -4.34 32.97
CA ARG A 187 5.98 -3.28 33.95
C ARG A 187 5.14 -2.17 33.34
N THR A 188 5.41 -1.79 32.09
CA THR A 188 4.59 -0.81 31.35
C THR A 188 3.18 -1.34 31.12
N LEU A 189 3.05 -2.63 30.79
CA LEU A 189 1.78 -3.31 30.58
C LEU A 189 0.96 -3.42 31.88
N GLU A 190 1.60 -3.76 33.00
CA GLU A 190 0.96 -3.81 34.32
C GLU A 190 0.35 -2.46 34.70
N ASN A 191 1.14 -1.39 34.58
CA ASN A 191 0.67 -0.03 34.84
C ASN A 191 -0.49 0.35 33.91
N ALA A 192 -0.39 0.01 32.62
CA ALA A 192 -1.41 0.34 31.66
C ALA A 192 -2.75 -0.37 31.95
N ILE A 193 -2.71 -1.63 32.39
CA ILE A 193 -3.90 -2.38 32.81
C ILE A 193 -4.54 -1.73 34.03
N GLN A 194 -3.74 -1.36 35.03
CA GLN A 194 -4.23 -0.76 36.28
C GLN A 194 -4.87 0.62 36.03
N PHE A 195 -4.22 1.46 35.22
CA PHE A 195 -4.72 2.83 34.94
C PHE A 195 -5.66 2.92 33.73
N GLY A 196 -5.92 1.81 33.04
CA GLY A 196 -6.78 1.78 31.85
C GLY A 196 -6.20 2.51 30.64
N MET A 197 -4.87 2.59 30.52
CA MET A 197 -4.21 3.21 29.36
C MET A 197 -4.18 2.23 28.18
N PRO A 198 -4.42 2.68 26.94
CA PRO A 198 -4.32 1.82 25.78
C PRO A 198 -2.84 1.45 25.53
N VAL A 199 -2.62 0.23 25.04
CA VAL A 199 -1.29 -0.31 24.73
C VAL A 199 -1.24 -0.80 23.29
N LEU A 200 -0.20 -0.41 22.56
CA LEU A 200 0.13 -0.91 21.24
C LEU A 200 1.43 -1.71 21.29
N MET A 201 1.34 -3.01 20.99
CA MET A 201 2.50 -3.89 20.83
C MET A 201 2.93 -3.92 19.35
N GLU A 202 4.17 -3.55 19.08
CA GLU A 202 4.71 -3.45 17.71
C GLU A 202 5.61 -4.62 17.33
N ASN A 203 5.61 -4.92 16.03
CA ASN A 203 6.56 -5.84 15.37
C ASN A 203 6.53 -7.25 15.95
N ILE A 204 5.33 -7.79 16.19
CA ILE A 204 5.21 -9.18 16.61
C ILE A 204 5.61 -10.09 15.45
N GLY A 205 6.44 -11.09 15.75
CA GLY A 205 6.78 -12.17 14.82
C GLY A 205 5.64 -13.17 14.67
N GLU A 206 5.99 -14.44 14.45
CA GLU A 206 5.04 -15.56 14.40
C GLU A 206 4.74 -16.13 15.79
N GLU A 207 5.59 -15.84 16.78
CA GLU A 207 5.46 -16.29 18.17
C GLU A 207 5.03 -15.14 19.10
N LEU A 208 4.17 -15.47 20.05
CA LEU A 208 3.72 -14.59 21.13
C LEU A 208 4.21 -15.12 22.47
N ASP A 209 4.58 -14.21 23.37
CA ASP A 209 4.97 -14.58 24.74
C ASP A 209 3.76 -15.18 25.49
N PRO A 210 3.88 -16.42 26.04
CA PRO A 210 2.80 -17.05 26.81
C PRO A 210 2.32 -16.23 28.01
N ILE A 211 3.16 -15.33 28.55
CA ILE A 211 2.77 -14.43 29.65
C ILE A 211 1.57 -13.55 29.27
N LEU A 212 1.36 -13.27 27.98
CA LEU A 212 0.26 -12.45 27.48
C LEU A 212 -1.08 -13.20 27.42
N GLU A 213 -1.08 -14.53 27.56
CA GLU A 213 -2.28 -15.36 27.40
C GLU A 213 -3.48 -14.93 28.26
N PRO A 214 -3.32 -14.58 29.55
CA PRO A 214 -4.43 -14.08 30.36
C PRO A 214 -5.07 -12.82 29.79
N ILE A 215 -4.27 -11.94 29.18
CA ILE A 215 -4.75 -10.69 28.56
C ILE A 215 -5.47 -11.01 27.25
N LEU A 216 -4.89 -11.89 26.43
CA LEU A 216 -5.43 -12.25 25.12
C LEU A 216 -6.82 -12.89 25.24
N GLN A 217 -6.99 -13.79 26.22
CA GLN A 217 -8.25 -14.47 26.50
C GLN A 217 -9.18 -13.68 27.44
N ARG A 218 -8.71 -12.55 28.00
CA ARG A 218 -9.42 -11.76 29.03
C ARG A 218 -9.88 -12.63 30.21
N LEU A 219 -8.95 -13.39 30.79
CA LEU A 219 -9.18 -14.24 31.97
C LEU A 219 -9.34 -13.39 33.25
N LEU A 220 -10.47 -12.70 33.37
CA LEU A 220 -10.80 -11.83 34.49
C LEU A 220 -11.44 -12.64 35.64
N PHE A 221 -11.01 -12.36 36.86
CA PHE A 221 -11.61 -12.91 38.08
C PHE A 221 -11.87 -11.80 39.09
N LYS A 222 -12.88 -11.96 39.94
CA LYS A 222 -13.19 -10.98 40.99
C LYS A 222 -12.42 -11.28 42.27
N THR A 223 -11.68 -10.30 42.77
CA THR A 223 -11.01 -10.37 44.08
C THR A 223 -11.41 -9.13 44.88
N GLN A 224 -11.93 -9.32 46.09
CA GLN A 224 -12.36 -8.22 46.98
C GLN A 224 -13.32 -7.19 46.33
N GLY A 225 -14.15 -7.63 45.37
CA GLY A 225 -15.13 -6.77 44.69
C GLY A 225 -14.62 -6.09 43.42
N SER A 226 -13.30 -5.98 43.22
CA SER A 226 -12.70 -5.47 41.99
C SER A 226 -12.45 -6.60 40.98
N TRP A 227 -12.51 -6.28 39.69
CA TRP A 227 -12.04 -7.17 38.64
C TRP A 227 -10.52 -7.17 38.63
N CYS A 228 -9.90 -8.34 38.59
CA CYS A 228 -8.46 -8.52 38.56
C CYS A 228 -8.07 -9.46 37.42
N ILE A 229 -6.83 -9.32 36.98
CA ILE A 229 -6.18 -10.22 36.02
C ILE A 229 -4.84 -10.66 36.61
N ARG A 230 -4.47 -11.91 36.35
CA ARG A 230 -3.17 -12.45 36.78
C ARG A 230 -2.21 -12.37 35.60
N LEU A 231 -1.10 -11.66 35.78
CA LEU A 231 -0.04 -11.55 34.78
C LEU A 231 1.26 -12.08 35.39
N GLY A 232 1.68 -13.26 34.95
CA GLY A 232 2.74 -14.03 35.63
C GLY A 232 2.38 -14.31 37.09
N ASP A 233 3.18 -13.80 38.01
CA ASP A 233 2.97 -13.95 39.45
C ASP A 233 2.17 -12.80 40.09
N ASN A 234 1.96 -11.70 39.37
CA ASN A 234 1.30 -10.52 39.89
C ASN A 234 -0.22 -10.55 39.63
N ILE A 235 -1.00 -10.14 40.63
CA ILE A 235 -2.44 -9.91 40.52
C ILE A 235 -2.65 -8.41 40.39
N ILE A 236 -3.26 -7.99 39.29
CA ILE A 236 -3.40 -6.58 38.90
C ILE A 236 -4.89 -6.25 38.82
N GLU A 237 -5.29 -5.11 39.37
CA GLU A 237 -6.65 -4.60 39.20
C GLU A 237 -6.89 -4.23 37.73
N TYR A 238 -7.98 -4.75 37.16
CA TYR A 238 -8.31 -4.59 35.76
C TYR A 238 -9.26 -3.40 35.56
N ASN A 239 -8.81 -2.42 34.77
CA ASN A 239 -9.64 -1.30 34.37
C ASN A 239 -10.39 -1.60 33.05
N SER A 240 -11.71 -1.39 33.02
CA SER A 240 -12.56 -1.64 31.84
C SER A 240 -12.21 -0.78 30.62
N ASN A 241 -11.54 0.35 30.82
CA ASN A 241 -11.11 1.25 29.75
C ASN A 241 -9.84 0.77 29.03
N PHE A 242 -9.14 -0.23 29.59
CA PHE A 242 -7.95 -0.79 28.97
C PHE A 242 -8.24 -1.32 27.55
N ARG A 243 -7.34 -1.03 26.61
CA ARG A 243 -7.39 -1.51 25.23
C ARG A 243 -6.00 -2.02 24.82
N PHE A 244 -5.97 -3.16 24.13
CA PHE A 244 -4.74 -3.79 23.67
C PHE A 244 -4.77 -3.96 22.16
N TYR A 245 -3.75 -3.43 21.49
CA TYR A 245 -3.60 -3.47 20.04
C TYR A 245 -2.28 -4.16 19.69
N ILE A 246 -2.31 -4.99 18.65
CA ILE A 246 -1.15 -5.73 18.19
C ILE A 246 -0.90 -5.44 16.72
N THR A 247 0.36 -5.23 16.33
CA THR A 247 0.76 -5.06 14.93
C THR A 247 1.93 -5.97 14.56
N THR A 248 1.90 -6.52 13.35
CA THR A 248 3.02 -7.24 12.73
C THR A 248 3.39 -6.60 11.39
N ARG A 249 4.69 -6.63 11.05
CA ARG A 249 5.20 -6.20 9.73
C ARG A 249 5.39 -7.35 8.75
N LEU A 250 5.16 -8.59 9.19
CA LEU A 250 5.28 -9.73 8.30
C LEU A 250 4.18 -9.64 7.25
N ARG A 251 4.54 -9.77 5.97
CA ARG A 251 3.58 -9.68 4.85
C ARG A 251 2.61 -10.86 4.83
N ASN A 252 3.10 -12.05 5.13
CA ASN A 252 2.30 -13.26 5.18
C ASN A 252 2.76 -14.15 6.35
N PRO A 253 2.45 -13.77 7.60
CA PRO A 253 2.86 -14.53 8.78
C PRO A 253 2.12 -15.86 8.85
N ASN A 254 2.83 -16.94 9.21
CA ASN A 254 2.21 -18.22 9.48
C ASN A 254 1.94 -18.40 10.98
N TYR A 255 0.74 -18.00 11.42
CA TYR A 255 0.34 -18.17 12.81
C TYR A 255 -0.19 -19.58 13.09
N LEU A 256 0.26 -20.17 14.20
CA LEU A 256 -0.31 -21.42 14.71
C LEU A 256 -1.81 -21.25 15.00
N PRO A 257 -2.64 -22.30 14.81
CA PRO A 257 -4.08 -22.23 15.09
C PRO A 257 -4.42 -21.74 16.50
N GLU A 258 -3.55 -22.06 17.46
CA GLU A 258 -3.67 -21.59 18.85
C GLU A 258 -3.68 -20.06 18.96
N ILE A 259 -2.82 -19.37 18.21
CA ILE A 259 -2.77 -17.91 18.16
C ILE A 259 -4.03 -17.38 17.46
N ALA A 260 -4.40 -17.96 16.33
CA ALA A 260 -5.54 -17.52 15.51
C ALA A 260 -6.90 -17.61 16.25
N VAL A 261 -7.03 -18.53 17.22
CA VAL A 261 -8.23 -18.61 18.07
C VAL A 261 -8.24 -17.47 19.12
N LYS A 262 -7.07 -17.15 19.69
CA LYS A 262 -6.91 -16.17 20.78
C LYS A 262 -7.05 -14.72 20.31
N VAL A 263 -6.58 -14.38 19.11
CA VAL A 263 -6.62 -13.00 18.57
C VAL A 263 -7.58 -12.87 17.39
N CYS A 264 -8.01 -11.64 17.11
CA CYS A 264 -8.70 -11.32 15.86
C CYS A 264 -7.65 -10.92 14.81
N LEU A 265 -7.34 -11.80 13.87
CA LEU A 265 -6.43 -11.50 12.77
C LEU A 265 -7.10 -10.55 11.77
N ILE A 266 -6.44 -9.43 11.45
CA ILE A 266 -6.97 -8.43 10.53
C ILE A 266 -5.90 -8.05 9.52
N ASN A 267 -6.23 -8.16 8.24
CA ASN A 267 -5.35 -7.78 7.15
C ASN A 267 -5.46 -6.27 6.86
N PHE A 268 -4.37 -5.54 7.09
CA PHE A 268 -4.21 -4.12 6.81
C PHE A 268 -3.26 -3.84 5.62
N MET A 269 -3.00 -4.85 4.78
CA MET A 269 -2.24 -4.66 3.54
C MET A 269 -2.92 -3.61 2.65
N ILE A 270 -2.12 -2.72 2.05
CA ILE A 270 -2.64 -1.67 1.18
C ILE A 270 -3.27 -2.29 -0.07
N THR A 271 -4.46 -1.82 -0.41
CA THR A 271 -5.19 -2.27 -1.59
C THR A 271 -4.82 -1.41 -2.81
N PRO A 272 -4.99 -1.91 -4.06
CA PRO A 272 -4.78 -1.11 -5.26
C PRO A 272 -5.58 0.19 -5.28
N ILE A 273 -6.83 0.14 -4.83
CA ILE A 273 -7.73 1.30 -4.73
C ILE A 273 -7.25 2.24 -3.62
N GLY A 274 -6.88 1.71 -2.44
CA GLY A 274 -6.37 2.52 -1.34
C GLY A 274 -5.09 3.27 -1.71
N LEU A 275 -4.14 2.61 -2.40
CA LEU A 275 -2.94 3.26 -2.89
C LEU A 275 -3.24 4.27 -4.01
N GLN A 276 -4.16 3.96 -4.92
CA GLN A 276 -4.60 4.88 -5.97
C GLN A 276 -5.14 6.18 -5.36
N ASP A 277 -6.07 6.11 -4.41
CA ASP A 277 -6.63 7.30 -3.76
C ASP A 277 -5.54 8.10 -3.03
N GLN A 278 -4.57 7.42 -2.45
CA GLN A 278 -3.45 8.06 -1.78
C GLN A 278 -2.53 8.80 -2.78
N LEU A 279 -2.15 8.14 -3.88
CA LEU A 279 -1.35 8.76 -4.94
C LEU A 279 -2.10 9.93 -5.59
N LEU A 280 -3.42 9.81 -5.75
CA LEU A 280 -4.27 10.88 -6.28
C LEU A 280 -4.24 12.13 -5.39
N GLY A 281 -4.29 11.93 -4.07
CA GLY A 281 -4.07 13.00 -3.10
C GLY A 281 -2.70 13.67 -3.27
N ILE A 282 -1.64 12.88 -3.49
CA ILE A 282 -0.28 13.39 -3.66
C ILE A 282 -0.11 14.19 -4.96
N VAL A 283 -0.63 13.69 -6.09
CA VAL A 283 -0.59 14.43 -7.38
C VAL A 283 -1.34 15.74 -7.24
N THR A 284 -2.54 15.70 -6.66
CA THR A 284 -3.39 16.88 -6.49
C THR A 284 -2.75 17.89 -5.56
N ALA A 285 -2.11 17.45 -4.47
CA ALA A 285 -1.38 18.32 -3.56
C ALA A 285 -0.19 19.03 -4.24
N LYS A 286 0.48 18.37 -5.20
CA LYS A 286 1.63 18.93 -5.92
C LYS A 286 1.23 19.83 -7.08
N GLU A 287 0.23 19.45 -7.85
CA GLU A 287 -0.25 20.21 -9.02
C GLU A 287 -1.19 21.35 -8.62
N LYS A 288 -2.09 21.12 -7.65
CA LYS A 288 -3.11 22.06 -7.18
C LYS A 288 -3.17 22.14 -5.65
N PRO A 289 -2.13 22.68 -4.98
CA PRO A 289 -2.02 22.69 -3.51
C PRO A 289 -3.18 23.39 -2.81
N LYS A 290 -3.72 24.48 -3.40
CA LYS A 290 -4.85 25.23 -2.84
C LYS A 290 -6.11 24.36 -2.73
N LEU A 291 -6.37 23.53 -3.72
CA LEU A 291 -7.55 22.67 -3.78
C LEU A 291 -7.50 21.60 -2.69
N GLU A 292 -6.32 21.04 -2.44
CA GLU A 292 -6.10 20.06 -1.38
C GLU A 292 -6.22 20.68 0.03
N MET A 293 -5.76 21.91 0.22
CA MET A 293 -5.95 22.63 1.49
C MET A 293 -7.43 22.86 1.78
N ILE A 294 -8.20 23.33 0.78
CA ILE A 294 -9.64 23.54 0.91
C ILE A 294 -10.36 22.22 1.20
N LYS A 295 -9.99 21.13 0.52
CA LYS A 295 -10.57 19.79 0.78
C LYS A 295 -10.37 19.36 2.24
N ASN A 296 -9.14 19.46 2.76
CA ASN A 296 -8.85 19.09 4.14
C ASN A 296 -9.62 19.94 5.15
N GLN A 297 -9.77 21.23 4.87
CA GLN A 297 -10.58 22.12 5.70
C GLN A 297 -12.07 21.74 5.66
N LEU A 298 -12.62 21.47 4.47
CA LEU A 298 -14.01 21.03 4.32
C LEU A 298 -14.29 19.71 5.04
N ILE A 299 -13.34 18.77 5.09
CA ILE A 299 -13.50 17.52 5.84
C ILE A 299 -13.66 17.80 7.34
N ILE A 300 -12.85 18.71 7.90
CA ILE A 300 -12.92 19.10 9.32
C ILE A 300 -14.24 19.84 9.60
N ASP A 301 -14.60 20.81 8.76
CA ASP A 301 -15.82 21.60 8.91
C ASP A 301 -17.07 20.71 8.81
N THR A 302 -17.11 19.78 7.85
CA THR A 302 -18.18 18.81 7.67
C THR A 302 -18.28 17.82 8.84
N ALA A 303 -17.16 17.47 9.50
CA ALA A 303 -17.18 16.66 10.72
C ALA A 303 -17.74 17.43 11.91
N ASN A 304 -17.30 18.68 12.09
CA ASN A 304 -17.79 19.56 13.17
C ASN A 304 -19.27 19.88 13.01
N ASN A 305 -19.73 20.19 11.80
CA ASN A 305 -21.14 20.47 11.50
C ASN A 305 -22.04 19.29 11.86
N LYS A 306 -21.68 18.06 11.45
CA LYS A 306 -22.46 16.86 11.82
C LYS A 306 -22.47 16.58 13.31
N ARG A 307 -21.34 16.81 14.00
CA ARG A 307 -21.26 16.69 15.45
C ARG A 307 -22.19 17.69 16.14
N GLN A 308 -22.15 18.95 15.72
CA GLN A 308 -23.02 20.01 16.25
C GLN A 308 -24.50 19.70 16.00
N LEU A 309 -24.88 19.18 14.82
CA LEU A 309 -26.26 18.77 14.55
C LEU A 309 -26.74 17.71 15.53
N LYS A 310 -25.92 16.71 15.84
CA LYS A 310 -26.26 15.66 16.81
C LYS A 310 -26.35 16.22 18.24
N GLU A 311 -25.41 17.06 18.64
CA GLU A 311 -25.44 17.71 19.97
C GLU A 311 -26.68 18.60 20.13
N LEU A 312 -27.10 19.30 19.08
CA LEU A 312 -28.34 20.09 19.08
C LEU A 312 -29.59 19.21 19.15
N GLU A 313 -29.61 18.05 18.47
CA GLU A 313 -30.69 17.07 18.60
C GLU A 313 -30.83 16.54 20.02
N ASP A 314 -29.71 16.12 20.62
CA ASP A 314 -29.68 15.59 21.98
C ASP A 314 -30.16 16.65 22.98
N GLN A 315 -29.77 17.92 22.79
CA GLN A 315 -30.26 19.06 23.58
C GLN A 315 -31.77 19.29 23.42
N ILE A 316 -32.31 19.22 22.18
CA ILE A 316 -33.75 19.36 21.93
C ILE A 316 -34.52 18.25 22.67
N LEU A 317 -34.03 17.00 22.58
CA LEU A 317 -34.63 15.85 23.26
C LEU A 317 -34.55 15.98 24.78
N GLU A 318 -33.41 16.44 25.32
CA GLU A 318 -33.22 16.67 26.75
C GLU A 318 -34.19 17.73 27.30
N VAL A 319 -34.35 18.85 26.59
CA VAL A 319 -35.29 19.93 26.96
C VAL A 319 -36.73 19.42 26.93
N LEU A 320 -37.11 18.64 25.92
CA LEU A 320 -38.45 18.04 25.83
C LEU A 320 -38.71 17.03 26.95
N ASN A 321 -37.71 16.21 27.30
CA ASN A 321 -37.83 15.21 28.36
C ASN A 321 -37.89 15.84 29.76
N THR A 322 -37.10 16.89 30.00
CA THR A 322 -37.04 17.60 31.30
C THR A 322 -38.28 18.45 31.55
N SER A 323 -38.93 18.91 30.48
CA SER A 323 -40.14 19.74 30.55
C SER A 323 -41.40 18.90 30.84
N GLN A 324 -41.45 18.22 31.99
CA GLN A 324 -42.68 17.57 32.47
C GLN A 324 -43.66 18.63 33.00
N GLY A 325 -44.60 19.08 32.17
CA GLY A 325 -45.61 20.08 32.53
C GLY A 325 -46.06 20.95 31.35
N ASN A 326 -46.62 22.14 31.63
CA ASN A 326 -47.03 23.09 30.60
C ASN A 326 -45.80 23.78 29.97
N ILE A 327 -45.29 23.23 28.86
CA ILE A 327 -44.13 23.75 28.12
C ILE A 327 -44.28 25.25 27.75
N LEU A 328 -45.52 25.73 27.61
CA LEU A 328 -45.82 27.14 27.29
C LEU A 328 -45.42 28.12 28.41
N GLU A 329 -45.18 27.62 29.63
CA GLU A 329 -44.80 28.43 30.79
C GLU A 329 -43.29 28.47 31.02
N ASN A 330 -42.52 27.57 30.40
CA ASN A 330 -41.07 27.53 30.48
C ASN A 330 -40.42 28.35 29.35
N GLU A 331 -40.31 29.66 29.57
CA GLU A 331 -39.75 30.61 28.60
C GLU A 331 -38.31 30.26 28.17
N ASN A 332 -37.51 29.69 29.09
CA ASN A 332 -36.15 29.24 28.79
C ASN A 332 -36.14 28.07 27.80
N ALA A 333 -37.05 27.09 27.96
CA ALA A 333 -37.16 25.97 27.04
C ALA A 333 -37.55 26.43 25.62
N ILE A 334 -38.48 27.38 25.51
CA ILE A 334 -38.91 27.94 24.22
C ILE A 334 -37.77 28.70 23.55
N HIS A 335 -37.01 29.49 24.31
CA HIS A 335 -35.86 30.21 23.80
C HIS A 335 -34.78 29.25 23.27
N ILE A 336 -34.42 28.22 24.06
CA ILE A 336 -33.43 27.21 23.68
C ILE A 336 -33.87 26.42 22.43
N LEU A 337 -35.14 26.02 22.33
CA LEU A 337 -35.67 25.33 21.16
C LEU A 337 -35.65 26.23 19.91
N SER A 338 -36.00 27.50 20.05
CA SER A 338 -35.99 28.45 18.92
C SER A 338 -34.56 28.75 18.43
N SER A 339 -33.61 28.95 19.34
CA SER A 339 -32.21 29.21 18.98
C SER A 339 -31.53 27.97 18.39
N SER A 340 -31.78 26.79 18.97
CA SER A 340 -31.23 25.52 18.47
C SER A 340 -31.75 25.18 17.08
N LYS A 341 -33.02 25.47 16.79
CA LYS A 341 -33.60 25.31 15.46
C LYS A 341 -32.96 26.24 14.44
N GLN A 342 -32.80 27.51 14.76
CA GLN A 342 -32.15 28.46 13.84
C GLN A 342 -30.72 28.02 13.52
N LEU A 343 -29.95 27.63 14.54
CA LEU A 343 -28.61 27.05 14.38
C LEU A 343 -28.62 25.78 13.52
N SER A 344 -29.55 24.86 13.77
CA SER A 344 -29.66 23.62 12.97
C SER A 344 -29.91 23.92 11.48
N LYS A 345 -30.78 24.89 11.17
CA LYS A 345 -31.08 25.30 9.80
C LYS A 345 -29.87 25.94 9.13
N GLU A 346 -29.16 26.82 9.84
CA GLU A 346 -27.91 27.42 9.35
C GLU A 346 -26.83 26.36 9.08
N ILE A 347 -26.72 25.35 9.95
CA ILE A 347 -25.75 24.26 9.77
C ILE A 347 -26.16 23.35 8.59
N ILE A 348 -27.45 23.07 8.39
CA ILE A 348 -27.94 22.30 7.24
C ILE A 348 -27.64 23.03 5.92
N GLU A 349 -27.89 24.34 5.87
CA GLU A 349 -27.57 25.16 4.68
C GLU A 349 -26.06 25.18 4.42
N LYS A 350 -25.23 25.38 5.45
CA LYS A 350 -23.76 25.28 5.33
C LYS A 350 -23.30 23.89 4.90
N GLN A 351 -23.94 22.85 5.39
CA GLN A 351 -23.64 21.47 5.02
C GLN A 351 -23.95 21.22 3.55
N SER A 352 -25.11 21.67 3.05
CA SER A 352 -25.46 21.55 1.63
C SER A 352 -24.46 22.27 0.71
N ILE A 353 -23.99 23.46 1.10
CA ILE A 353 -22.96 24.19 0.34
C ILE A 353 -21.63 23.42 0.36
N SER A 354 -21.25 22.89 1.53
CA SER A 354 -20.03 22.10 1.70
C SER A 354 -20.06 20.81 0.85
N ASP A 355 -21.21 20.13 0.80
CA ASP A 355 -21.41 18.91 0.02
C ASP A 355 -21.30 19.20 -1.49
N ASN A 356 -21.91 20.29 -1.98
CA ASN A 356 -21.78 20.70 -3.39
C ASN A 356 -20.33 21.10 -3.72
N THR A 357 -19.67 21.85 -2.83
CA THR A 357 -18.26 22.23 -3.01
C THR A 357 -17.36 21.00 -3.01
N GLN A 358 -17.65 19.99 -2.19
CA GLN A 358 -16.93 18.73 -2.16
C GLN A 358 -17.06 17.99 -3.49
N LEU A 359 -18.25 17.96 -4.10
CA LEU A 359 -18.45 17.34 -5.41
C LEU A 359 -17.65 18.04 -6.52
N GLU A 360 -17.55 19.37 -6.50
CA GLU A 360 -16.73 20.14 -7.44
C GLU A 360 -15.22 19.88 -7.25
N ILE A 361 -14.78 19.77 -6.00
CA ILE A 361 -13.40 19.43 -5.66
C ILE A 361 -13.07 18.01 -6.11
N ASP A 362 -13.96 17.05 -5.86
CA ASP A 362 -13.75 15.66 -6.23
C ASP A 362 -13.80 15.48 -7.75
N SER A 363 -14.65 16.20 -8.48
CA SER A 363 -14.63 16.20 -9.96
C SER A 363 -13.31 16.74 -10.52
N THR A 364 -12.81 17.84 -9.95
CA THR A 364 -11.51 18.41 -10.34
C THR A 364 -10.33 17.49 -10.00
N ARG A 365 -10.43 16.74 -8.90
CA ARG A 365 -9.43 15.76 -8.47
C ARG A 365 -9.42 14.53 -9.38
N ASN A 366 -10.61 14.02 -9.75
CA ASN A 366 -10.76 12.82 -10.57
C ASN A 366 -10.14 12.95 -11.96
N VAL A 367 -9.92 14.17 -12.44
CA VAL A 367 -9.16 14.43 -13.66
C VAL A 367 -7.74 13.83 -13.62
N TYR A 368 -7.07 13.82 -12.46
CA TYR A 368 -5.73 13.24 -12.29
C TYR A 368 -5.75 11.74 -11.94
N ARG A 369 -6.95 11.13 -11.87
CA ARG A 369 -7.13 9.71 -11.55
C ARG A 369 -6.29 8.77 -12.43
N PRO A 370 -6.16 8.99 -13.76
CA PRO A 370 -5.34 8.11 -14.60
C PRO A 370 -3.87 8.04 -14.15
N VAL A 371 -3.30 9.13 -13.62
CA VAL A 371 -1.93 9.15 -13.10
C VAL A 371 -1.80 8.28 -11.85
N SER A 372 -2.79 8.37 -10.96
CA SER A 372 -2.82 7.57 -9.73
C SER A 372 -3.08 6.07 -9.98
N GLU A 373 -3.90 5.74 -10.98
CA GLU A 373 -4.15 4.36 -11.40
C GLU A 373 -2.88 3.74 -11.98
N HIS A 374 -2.23 4.48 -12.88
CA HIS A 374 -0.94 4.10 -13.46
C HIS A 374 0.13 3.90 -12.38
N GLY A 375 0.22 4.80 -11.40
CA GLY A 375 1.14 4.69 -10.28
C GLY A 375 0.86 3.49 -9.37
N SER A 376 -0.40 3.23 -9.03
CA SER A 376 -0.79 2.08 -8.21
C SER A 376 -0.43 0.77 -8.90
N LEU A 377 -0.77 0.65 -10.20
CA LEU A 377 -0.44 -0.52 -11.02
C LEU A 377 1.06 -0.84 -11.00
N LEU A 378 1.91 0.17 -11.23
CA LEU A 378 3.37 -0.03 -11.23
C LEU A 378 3.89 -0.48 -9.87
N PHE A 379 3.34 0.03 -8.77
CA PHE A 379 3.75 -0.42 -7.43
C PHE A 379 3.48 -1.90 -7.20
N PHE A 380 2.30 -2.39 -7.55
CA PHE A 380 1.96 -3.81 -7.38
C PHE A 380 2.79 -4.70 -8.32
N CYS A 381 3.09 -4.24 -9.55
CA CYS A 381 4.02 -4.94 -10.43
C CYS A 381 5.41 -5.11 -9.80
N ILE A 382 5.92 -4.08 -9.12
CA ILE A 382 7.21 -4.13 -8.42
C ILE A 382 7.13 -5.02 -7.18
N SER A 383 6.02 -4.96 -6.45
CA SER A 383 5.79 -5.78 -5.26
C SER A 383 5.81 -7.28 -5.59
N ASP A 384 5.34 -7.66 -6.77
CA ASP A 384 5.32 -9.04 -7.25
C ASP A 384 6.71 -9.57 -7.66
N LEU A 385 7.71 -8.70 -7.82
CA LEU A 385 9.10 -9.12 -8.10
C LEU A 385 9.71 -9.93 -6.96
N SER A 386 9.20 -9.78 -5.73
CA SER A 386 9.60 -10.59 -4.58
C SER A 386 9.32 -12.09 -4.77
N ASN A 387 8.42 -12.45 -5.69
CA ASN A 387 8.17 -13.86 -6.07
C ASN A 387 9.27 -14.43 -6.98
N ILE A 388 10.07 -13.58 -7.64
CA ILE A 388 11.18 -13.99 -8.50
C ILE A 388 12.45 -14.18 -7.67
N ASP A 389 12.81 -13.18 -6.87
CA ASP A 389 13.94 -13.23 -5.96
C ASP A 389 13.57 -12.54 -4.64
N PRO A 390 13.84 -13.16 -3.47
CA PRO A 390 13.50 -12.58 -2.17
C PRO A 390 14.17 -11.23 -1.91
N MET A 391 15.28 -10.89 -2.58
CA MET A 391 15.94 -9.59 -2.42
C MET A 391 15.22 -8.44 -3.15
N TYR A 392 14.26 -8.74 -4.04
CA TYR A 392 13.50 -7.73 -4.80
C TYR A 392 12.32 -7.17 -4.01
N GLN A 393 12.66 -6.49 -2.91
CA GLN A 393 11.68 -5.88 -2.02
C GLN A 393 11.94 -4.38 -1.91
N TYR A 394 10.89 -3.58 -2.03
CA TYR A 394 10.98 -2.13 -2.09
C TYR A 394 9.93 -1.52 -1.16
N SER A 395 10.34 -0.53 -0.37
CA SER A 395 9.40 0.18 0.49
C SER A 395 8.43 1.03 -0.34
N LEU A 396 7.19 1.10 0.12
CA LEU A 396 6.19 2.03 -0.40
C LEU A 396 6.67 3.49 -0.25
N THR A 397 7.37 3.79 0.84
CA THR A 397 7.97 5.11 1.08
C THR A 397 8.93 5.52 -0.02
N TRP A 398 9.85 4.63 -0.41
CA TRP A 398 10.77 4.89 -1.52
C TRP A 398 10.02 5.12 -2.83
N PHE A 399 9.01 4.29 -3.12
CA PHE A 399 8.19 4.42 -4.33
C PHE A 399 7.46 5.77 -4.40
N ILE A 400 6.90 6.24 -3.28
CA ILE A 400 6.22 7.53 -3.20
C ILE A 400 7.20 8.69 -3.38
N ASN A 401 8.39 8.61 -2.80
CA ASN A 401 9.41 9.64 -3.01
C ASN A 401 9.83 9.70 -4.49
N LEU A 402 9.95 8.54 -5.15
CA LEU A 402 10.20 8.46 -6.59
C LEU A 402 9.05 9.09 -7.40
N PHE A 403 7.80 8.86 -6.99
CA PHE A 403 6.62 9.45 -7.61
C PHE A 403 6.59 10.97 -7.45
N ILE A 404 6.85 11.50 -6.24
CA ILE A 404 6.94 12.94 -5.97
C ILE A 404 8.06 13.59 -6.78
N SER A 405 9.22 12.94 -6.84
CA SER A 405 10.37 13.42 -7.63
C SER A 405 10.01 13.46 -9.12
N SER A 406 9.33 12.44 -9.63
CA SER A 406 8.90 12.36 -11.03
C SER A 406 7.87 13.45 -11.40
N ILE A 407 6.97 13.80 -10.49
CA ILE A 407 6.04 14.94 -10.69
C ILE A 407 6.80 16.25 -10.82
N SER A 408 7.86 16.42 -10.02
CA SER A 408 8.64 17.66 -9.97
C SER A 408 9.62 17.80 -11.14
N ASN A 409 10.19 16.69 -11.62
CA ASN A 409 11.21 16.65 -12.67
C ASN A 409 10.65 16.44 -14.09
N SER A 410 9.36 16.10 -14.22
CA SER A 410 8.70 15.92 -15.52
C SER A 410 8.42 17.27 -16.20
N GLU A 411 8.38 17.24 -17.53
CA GLU A 411 8.08 18.40 -18.36
C GLU A 411 6.66 18.91 -18.12
N LYS A 412 6.52 20.22 -17.91
CA LYS A 412 5.23 20.86 -17.65
C LYS A 412 4.55 21.21 -18.96
N SER A 413 3.27 20.84 -19.11
CA SER A 413 2.41 21.29 -20.21
C SER A 413 1.19 22.04 -19.65
N PRO A 414 0.73 23.12 -20.32
CA PRO A 414 -0.53 23.78 -19.99
C PRO A 414 -1.75 22.92 -20.39
N ILE A 415 -1.58 21.98 -21.31
CA ILE A 415 -2.63 21.04 -21.72
C ILE A 415 -2.60 19.86 -20.76
N LEU A 416 -3.74 19.64 -20.11
CA LEU A 416 -3.89 18.66 -19.05
C LEU A 416 -3.69 17.21 -19.52
N GLU A 417 -4.24 16.84 -20.67
CA GLU A 417 -4.11 15.49 -21.23
C GLU A 417 -2.65 15.17 -21.56
N GLU A 418 -1.96 16.11 -22.20
CA GLU A 418 -0.53 16.02 -22.49
C GLU A 418 0.29 15.96 -21.19
N ARG A 419 -0.04 16.78 -20.18
CA ARG A 419 0.61 16.72 -18.86
C ARG A 419 0.45 15.35 -18.19
N ILE A 420 -0.72 14.72 -18.28
CA ILE A 420 -0.97 13.38 -17.73
C ILE A 420 -0.10 12.35 -18.43
N GLU A 421 0.01 12.41 -19.76
CA GLU A 421 0.85 11.50 -20.53
C GLU A 421 2.34 11.68 -20.20
N LEU A 422 2.83 12.92 -20.14
CA LEU A 422 4.22 13.24 -19.76
C LEU A 422 4.55 12.75 -18.34
N LEU A 423 3.62 12.92 -17.38
CA LEU A 423 3.76 12.42 -16.02
C LEU A 423 3.90 10.90 -16.01
N ASN A 424 3.01 10.19 -16.70
CA ASN A 424 3.02 8.73 -16.75
C ASN A 424 4.28 8.20 -17.45
N ASN A 425 4.69 8.81 -18.56
CA ASN A 425 5.88 8.39 -19.32
C ASN A 425 7.16 8.61 -18.50
N HIS A 426 7.32 9.79 -17.89
CA HIS A 426 8.48 10.07 -17.03
C HIS A 426 8.51 9.14 -15.82
N PHE A 427 7.37 8.92 -15.17
CA PHE A 427 7.30 8.04 -14.01
C PHE A 427 7.63 6.58 -14.35
N THR A 428 7.09 6.05 -15.46
CA THR A 428 7.37 4.69 -15.93
C THR A 428 8.87 4.50 -16.19
N LEU A 429 9.50 5.46 -16.86
CA LEU A 429 10.93 5.42 -17.15
C LEU A 429 11.78 5.52 -15.87
N SER A 430 11.37 6.38 -14.94
CA SER A 430 12.04 6.56 -13.64
C SER A 430 11.98 5.28 -12.80
N VAL A 431 10.81 4.64 -12.73
CA VAL A 431 10.63 3.33 -12.11
C VAL A 431 11.51 2.28 -12.78
N TYR A 432 11.44 2.17 -14.11
CA TYR A 432 12.23 1.19 -14.86
C TYR A 432 13.73 1.30 -14.58
N ARG A 433 14.28 2.53 -14.67
CA ARG A 433 15.71 2.78 -14.46
C ARG A 433 16.16 2.44 -13.05
N ASN A 434 15.39 2.85 -12.05
CA ASN A 434 15.76 2.60 -10.67
C ASN A 434 15.66 1.12 -10.29
N ILE A 435 14.62 0.42 -10.75
CA ILE A 435 14.46 -1.02 -10.49
C ILE A 435 15.55 -1.82 -11.21
N CYS A 436 15.85 -1.49 -12.47
CA CYS A 436 16.91 -2.19 -13.24
C CYS A 436 18.31 -2.07 -12.63
N ARG A 437 18.61 -1.06 -11.79
CA ARG A 437 19.88 -0.98 -11.05
C ARG A 437 20.01 -2.10 -10.01
N SER A 438 18.89 -2.59 -9.49
CA SER A 438 18.80 -3.61 -8.45
C SER A 438 18.52 -5.03 -8.95
N LEU A 439 18.14 -5.18 -10.22
CA LEU A 439 17.81 -6.46 -10.84
C LEU A 439 19.04 -7.10 -11.49
N PHE A 440 19.13 -8.43 -11.38
CA PHE A 440 20.07 -9.21 -12.18
C PHE A 440 19.76 -9.11 -13.67
N GLU A 441 20.77 -9.24 -14.52
CA GLU A 441 20.67 -9.07 -15.97
C GLU A 441 19.63 -10.02 -16.59
N ASN A 442 19.49 -11.23 -16.03
CA ASN A 442 18.48 -12.21 -16.46
C ASN A 442 17.04 -11.74 -16.24
N HIS A 443 16.80 -10.89 -15.24
CA HIS A 443 15.45 -10.48 -14.82
C HIS A 443 15.01 -9.13 -15.40
N LYS A 444 15.92 -8.35 -16.00
CA LYS A 444 15.60 -7.01 -16.55
C LYS A 444 14.58 -7.08 -17.70
N LEU A 445 14.80 -7.98 -18.67
CA LEU A 445 13.84 -8.16 -19.78
C LEU A 445 12.50 -8.71 -19.29
N LEU A 446 12.53 -9.63 -18.33
CA LEU A 446 11.32 -10.18 -17.71
C LEU A 446 10.51 -9.07 -17.03
N PHE A 447 11.17 -8.17 -16.30
CA PHE A 447 10.51 -7.03 -15.69
C PHE A 447 9.89 -6.08 -16.73
N SER A 448 10.59 -5.79 -17.82
CA SER A 448 10.03 -5.00 -18.93
C SER A 448 8.79 -5.66 -19.54
N LEU A 449 8.79 -6.98 -19.70
CA LEU A 449 7.63 -7.74 -20.18
C LEU A 449 6.45 -7.67 -19.19
N ILE A 450 6.70 -7.91 -17.90
CA ILE A 450 5.66 -7.86 -16.85
C ILE A 450 5.03 -6.46 -16.80
N MET A 451 5.85 -5.41 -16.80
CA MET A 451 5.38 -4.03 -16.80
C MET A 451 4.58 -3.69 -18.07
N CYS A 452 5.04 -4.13 -19.24
CA CYS A 452 4.32 -3.95 -20.51
C CYS A 452 2.95 -4.65 -20.47
N TYR A 453 2.93 -5.93 -20.07
CA TYR A 453 1.71 -6.71 -19.91
C TYR A 453 0.71 -6.04 -18.96
N SER A 454 1.16 -5.63 -17.76
CA SER A 454 0.29 -5.00 -16.77
C SER A 454 -0.31 -3.69 -17.27
N LEU A 455 0.48 -2.86 -17.97
CA LEU A 455 0.01 -1.61 -18.56
C LEU A 455 -1.03 -1.85 -19.68
N MET A 456 -0.82 -2.86 -20.52
CA MET A 456 -1.78 -3.21 -21.57
C MET A 456 -3.04 -3.86 -21.02
N LYS A 457 -2.92 -4.69 -19.98
CA LYS A 457 -4.04 -5.30 -19.27
C LYS A 457 -4.96 -4.22 -18.68
N ASN A 458 -4.39 -3.20 -18.04
CA ASN A 458 -5.17 -2.09 -17.48
C ASN A 458 -5.91 -1.28 -18.56
N LYS A 459 -5.37 -1.24 -19.79
CA LYS A 459 -6.04 -0.61 -20.96
C LYS A 459 -7.07 -1.52 -21.64
N GLY A 460 -7.30 -2.73 -21.14
CA GLY A 460 -8.21 -3.71 -21.75
C GLY A 460 -7.74 -4.26 -23.11
N LYS A 461 -6.45 -4.11 -23.44
CA LYS A 461 -5.87 -4.52 -24.73
C LYS A 461 -5.28 -5.93 -24.73
N VAL A 462 -5.55 -6.70 -23.68
CA VAL A 462 -4.95 -8.03 -23.48
C VAL A 462 -6.02 -9.05 -23.21
N ASN A 463 -5.98 -10.15 -23.96
CA ASN A 463 -6.77 -11.32 -23.64
C ASN A 463 -6.03 -12.22 -22.64
N GLU A 464 -6.62 -12.43 -21.45
CA GLU A 464 -6.01 -13.26 -20.42
C GLU A 464 -5.82 -14.72 -20.85
N THR A 465 -6.69 -15.25 -21.71
CA THR A 465 -6.58 -16.65 -22.18
C THR A 465 -5.37 -16.83 -23.09
N VAL A 466 -5.17 -15.90 -24.03
CA VAL A 466 -4.00 -15.86 -24.93
C VAL A 466 -2.72 -15.68 -24.14
N TRP A 467 -2.71 -14.78 -23.14
CA TRP A 467 -1.56 -14.58 -22.26
C TRP A 467 -1.21 -15.83 -21.45
N ARG A 468 -2.21 -16.48 -20.82
CA ARG A 468 -1.99 -17.73 -20.07
C ARG A 468 -1.42 -18.80 -20.98
N PHE A 469 -1.97 -18.95 -22.20
CA PHE A 469 -1.43 -19.89 -23.18
C PHE A 469 0.02 -19.58 -23.54
N LEU A 470 0.38 -18.30 -23.77
CA LEU A 470 1.76 -17.89 -24.06
C LEU A 470 2.74 -18.27 -22.94
N LEU A 471 2.30 -18.35 -21.69
CA LEU A 471 3.14 -18.74 -20.55
C LEU A 471 3.18 -20.25 -20.29
N THR A 472 2.01 -20.90 -20.21
CA THR A 472 1.92 -22.32 -19.78
C THR A 472 1.89 -23.29 -20.95
N GLY A 473 1.47 -22.84 -22.13
CA GLY A 473 0.96 -23.72 -23.19
C GLY A 473 -0.33 -24.40 -22.77
N GLY A 474 -0.76 -25.39 -23.56
CA GLY A 474 -1.89 -26.25 -23.19
C GLY A 474 -1.47 -27.43 -22.31
N VAL A 475 -2.36 -27.86 -21.40
CA VAL A 475 -2.21 -29.12 -20.65
C VAL A 475 -2.30 -30.30 -21.63
N ALA A 476 -1.41 -31.29 -21.49
CA ALA A 476 -1.31 -32.40 -22.43
C ALA A 476 -2.57 -33.31 -22.40
N LEU A 477 -3.49 -33.08 -23.33
CA LEU A 477 -4.45 -34.07 -23.81
C LEU A 477 -3.92 -34.63 -25.13
N ASP A 478 -4.16 -35.92 -25.39
CA ASP A 478 -3.77 -36.57 -26.63
C ASP A 478 -4.33 -35.79 -27.84
N ASN A 479 -3.44 -35.45 -28.78
CA ASN A 479 -3.81 -34.70 -29.97
C ASN A 479 -4.45 -35.65 -30.99
N PRO A 480 -5.74 -35.46 -31.36
CA PRO A 480 -6.40 -36.33 -32.34
C PRO A 480 -6.01 -36.02 -33.79
N TYR A 481 -5.34 -34.90 -34.05
CA TYR A 481 -4.97 -34.46 -35.41
C TYR A 481 -3.50 -34.79 -35.73
N PRO A 482 -3.22 -35.62 -36.76
CA PRO A 482 -1.85 -35.97 -37.12
C PRO A 482 -1.10 -34.75 -37.69
N ASN A 483 0.21 -34.73 -37.48
CA ASN A 483 1.08 -33.67 -37.97
C ASN A 483 1.16 -33.70 -39.52
N PRO A 484 0.76 -32.63 -40.22
CA PRO A 484 0.77 -32.58 -41.69
C PRO A 484 2.20 -32.42 -42.25
N CYS A 485 3.17 -32.02 -41.42
CA CYS A 485 4.50 -31.59 -41.87
C CYS A 485 5.63 -32.12 -40.96
N PRO A 486 5.76 -33.45 -40.80
CA PRO A 486 6.74 -34.06 -39.90
C PRO A 486 8.20 -33.79 -40.29
N ASP A 487 8.46 -33.41 -41.55
CA ASP A 487 9.81 -33.17 -42.07
C ASP A 487 10.51 -31.97 -41.42
N TRP A 488 9.75 -30.96 -40.97
CA TRP A 488 10.31 -29.72 -40.41
C TRP A 488 9.60 -29.24 -39.14
N LEU A 489 8.35 -29.64 -38.90
CA LEU A 489 7.60 -29.27 -37.71
C LEU A 489 7.55 -30.45 -36.73
N SER A 490 7.97 -30.21 -35.48
CA SER A 490 7.87 -31.25 -34.44
C SER A 490 6.42 -31.51 -34.00
N ASP A 491 6.11 -32.75 -33.61
CA ASP A 491 4.77 -33.11 -33.12
C ASP A 491 4.35 -32.32 -31.87
N LYS A 492 5.33 -31.87 -31.07
CA LYS A 492 5.09 -30.99 -29.93
C LYS A 492 4.60 -29.61 -30.39
N CYS A 493 5.29 -29.00 -31.36
CA CYS A 493 4.88 -27.72 -31.95
C CYS A 493 3.51 -27.85 -32.63
N TRP A 494 3.29 -28.92 -33.38
CA TRP A 494 2.00 -29.20 -34.00
C TRP A 494 0.87 -29.31 -32.97
N SER A 495 1.11 -30.00 -31.85
CA SER A 495 0.12 -30.10 -30.76
C SER A 495 -0.18 -28.74 -30.11
N GLU A 496 0.78 -27.82 -30.06
CA GLU A 496 0.52 -26.45 -29.63
C GLU A 496 -0.33 -25.68 -30.67
N ILE A 497 -0.04 -25.82 -31.97
CA ILE A 497 -0.80 -25.19 -33.09
C ILE A 497 -2.27 -25.63 -33.10
N VAL A 498 -2.54 -26.92 -32.87
CA VAL A 498 -3.90 -27.44 -32.79
C VAL A 498 -4.67 -26.75 -31.66
N ARG A 499 -4.04 -26.60 -30.49
CA ARG A 499 -4.69 -26.02 -29.30
C ARG A 499 -4.89 -24.52 -29.41
N THR A 500 -3.99 -23.81 -30.09
CA THR A 500 -4.17 -22.37 -30.32
C THR A 500 -5.35 -22.05 -31.22
N THR A 501 -5.87 -23.02 -31.97
CA THR A 501 -7.06 -22.84 -32.82
C THR A 501 -8.33 -22.55 -32.01
N GLU A 502 -8.37 -22.94 -30.73
CA GLU A 502 -9.48 -22.62 -29.81
C GLU A 502 -9.34 -21.23 -29.16
N LEU A 503 -8.21 -20.54 -29.38
CA LEU A 503 -7.97 -19.23 -28.78
C LEU A 503 -8.65 -18.12 -29.58
N PRO A 504 -9.17 -17.08 -28.89
CA PRO A 504 -9.80 -15.94 -29.54
C PRO A 504 -8.78 -15.20 -30.42
N GLY A 505 -9.13 -15.00 -31.69
CA GLY A 505 -8.28 -14.34 -32.69
C GLY A 505 -7.29 -15.26 -33.39
N LEU A 506 -7.23 -16.54 -33.04
CA LEU A 506 -6.40 -17.57 -33.68
C LEU A 506 -7.24 -18.71 -34.27
N GLU A 507 -8.54 -18.47 -34.50
CA GLU A 507 -9.45 -19.45 -35.09
C GLU A 507 -8.97 -19.85 -36.50
N GLY A 508 -8.96 -21.15 -36.81
CA GLY A 508 -8.50 -21.68 -38.09
C GLY A 508 -6.97 -21.77 -38.27
N PHE A 509 -6.17 -21.56 -37.22
CA PHE A 509 -4.70 -21.58 -37.34
C PHE A 509 -4.16 -22.95 -37.76
N MET A 510 -4.71 -24.04 -37.22
CA MET A 510 -4.39 -25.41 -37.68
C MET A 510 -4.64 -25.59 -39.18
N ASP A 511 -5.81 -25.15 -39.67
CA ASP A 511 -6.22 -25.31 -41.07
C ASP A 511 -5.33 -24.51 -42.02
N SER A 512 -4.88 -23.33 -41.58
CA SER A 512 -3.93 -22.51 -42.34
C SER A 512 -2.56 -23.16 -42.46
N VAL A 513 -2.06 -23.79 -41.39
CA VAL A 513 -0.77 -24.50 -41.44
C VAL A 513 -0.85 -25.73 -42.36
N GLN A 514 -2.00 -26.41 -42.39
CA GLN A 514 -2.24 -27.53 -43.32
C GLN A 514 -2.33 -27.07 -44.78
N SER A 515 -3.09 -25.99 -45.05
CA SER A 515 -3.35 -25.51 -46.41
C SER A 515 -2.17 -24.75 -47.02
N ALA A 516 -1.44 -23.97 -46.21
CA ALA A 516 -0.35 -23.09 -46.65
C ALA A 516 1.03 -23.52 -46.11
N SER A 517 1.27 -24.83 -45.99
CA SER A 517 2.50 -25.41 -45.41
C SER A 517 3.81 -24.78 -45.94
N ASN A 518 3.90 -24.50 -47.24
CA ASN A 518 5.10 -23.91 -47.84
C ASN A 518 5.40 -22.48 -47.32
N GLU A 519 4.38 -21.67 -47.07
CA GLU A 519 4.54 -20.30 -46.57
C GLU A 519 4.95 -20.30 -45.09
N TRP A 520 4.36 -21.19 -44.29
CA TRP A 520 4.74 -21.40 -42.90
C TRP A 520 6.16 -21.99 -42.77
N LYS A 521 6.56 -22.86 -43.71
CA LYS A 521 7.93 -23.33 -43.80
C LYS A 521 8.90 -22.20 -44.14
N ALA A 522 8.53 -21.27 -45.03
CA ALA A 522 9.36 -20.10 -45.31
C ALA A 522 9.58 -19.22 -44.06
N MET A 523 8.54 -19.04 -43.24
CA MET A 523 8.67 -18.38 -41.93
C MET A 523 9.56 -19.20 -40.97
N TYR A 524 9.40 -20.53 -40.94
CA TYR A 524 10.21 -21.42 -40.11
C TYR A 524 11.69 -21.39 -40.49
N ASP A 525 12.02 -21.34 -41.78
CA ASP A 525 13.40 -21.33 -42.29
C ASP A 525 14.07 -19.93 -42.19
N ASP A 526 13.31 -18.86 -41.95
CA ASP A 526 13.84 -17.50 -41.80
C ASP A 526 14.76 -17.34 -40.56
N LEU A 527 15.76 -16.47 -40.66
CA LEU A 527 16.69 -16.18 -39.56
C LEU A 527 16.05 -15.24 -38.50
N THR A 528 15.05 -14.48 -38.91
CA THR A 528 14.33 -13.44 -38.19
C THR A 528 12.80 -13.63 -38.24
N PRO A 529 12.27 -14.81 -37.84
CA PRO A 529 10.84 -15.14 -38.00
C PRO A 529 9.91 -14.20 -37.22
N HIS A 530 10.38 -13.61 -36.12
CA HIS A 530 9.67 -12.59 -35.33
C HIS A 530 9.29 -11.32 -36.12
N ARG A 531 10.02 -11.01 -37.21
CA ARG A 531 9.76 -9.88 -38.11
C ARG A 531 9.20 -10.31 -39.47
N PHE A 532 9.14 -11.61 -39.71
CA PHE A 532 8.56 -12.15 -40.94
C PHE A 532 7.04 -11.89 -40.95
N PRO A 533 6.45 -11.49 -42.08
CA PRO A 533 5.00 -11.31 -42.20
C PRO A 533 4.30 -12.66 -42.03
N ILE A 534 3.33 -12.74 -41.13
CA ILE A 534 2.63 -14.00 -40.87
C ILE A 534 1.83 -14.39 -42.13
N PRO A 535 1.91 -15.65 -42.60
CA PRO A 535 1.17 -16.15 -43.76
C PRO A 535 -0.36 -15.97 -43.67
N GLY A 536 -0.99 -15.83 -44.83
CA GLY A 536 -2.45 -15.85 -45.00
C GLY A 536 -3.23 -14.81 -44.20
N GLU A 537 -4.37 -15.24 -43.65
CA GLU A 537 -5.33 -14.39 -42.93
C GLU A 537 -4.78 -13.87 -41.59
N PHE A 538 -3.75 -14.52 -41.06
CA PHE A 538 -3.07 -14.16 -39.82
C PHE A 538 -2.05 -13.02 -39.97
N SER A 539 -1.85 -12.50 -41.19
CA SER A 539 -1.03 -11.31 -41.44
C SER A 539 -1.49 -10.06 -40.68
N LYS A 540 -2.75 -10.02 -40.25
CA LYS A 540 -3.36 -8.93 -39.46
C LYS A 540 -3.11 -9.06 -37.95
N LEU A 541 -2.57 -10.18 -37.48
CA LEU A 541 -2.29 -10.38 -36.06
C LEU A 541 -1.20 -9.42 -35.59
N ASP A 542 -1.44 -8.83 -34.43
CA ASP A 542 -0.49 -7.99 -33.73
C ASP A 542 -0.38 -8.43 -32.27
N GLY A 543 0.56 -7.87 -31.52
CA GLY A 543 0.62 -8.04 -30.08
C GLY A 543 0.89 -9.48 -29.60
N LEU A 544 0.04 -9.97 -28.69
CA LEU A 544 0.26 -11.24 -27.98
C LEU A 544 -0.05 -12.46 -28.86
N GLU A 545 -1.05 -12.35 -29.74
CA GLU A 545 -1.48 -13.38 -30.66
C GLU A 545 -0.33 -13.72 -31.64
N LYS A 546 0.36 -12.69 -32.14
CA LYS A 546 1.59 -12.84 -32.95
C LYS A 546 2.72 -13.56 -32.19
N LEU A 547 2.89 -13.26 -30.90
CA LEU A 547 3.89 -13.95 -30.06
C LEU A 547 3.54 -15.42 -29.84
N VAL A 548 2.24 -15.75 -29.69
CA VAL A 548 1.77 -17.13 -29.57
C VAL A 548 2.06 -17.91 -30.85
N VAL A 549 1.78 -17.34 -32.03
CA VAL A 549 2.13 -17.95 -33.32
C VAL A 549 3.63 -18.19 -33.42
N LEU A 550 4.45 -17.19 -33.09
CA LEU A 550 5.91 -17.31 -33.10
C LEU A 550 6.39 -18.41 -32.14
N ARG A 551 5.82 -18.51 -30.94
CA ARG A 551 6.15 -19.56 -29.98
C ARG A 551 5.84 -20.95 -30.52
N CYS A 552 4.71 -21.12 -31.20
CA CYS A 552 4.30 -22.42 -31.74
C CYS A 552 5.24 -22.90 -32.86
N ILE A 553 5.73 -21.98 -33.71
CA ILE A 553 6.52 -22.32 -34.90
C ILE A 553 8.03 -22.27 -34.62
N ARG A 554 8.52 -21.21 -33.97
CA ARG A 554 9.94 -20.96 -33.69
C ARG A 554 10.15 -20.52 -32.23
N PRO A 555 10.05 -21.45 -31.27
CA PRO A 555 10.17 -21.14 -29.84
C PRO A 555 11.54 -20.52 -29.47
N ASP A 556 12.59 -20.80 -30.24
CA ASP A 556 13.94 -20.23 -30.04
C ASP A 556 14.01 -18.71 -30.29
N LYS A 557 13.06 -18.15 -31.05
CA LYS A 557 13.02 -16.72 -31.42
C LYS A 557 11.99 -15.91 -30.63
N VAL A 558 11.40 -16.49 -29.59
CA VAL A 558 10.42 -15.81 -28.72
C VAL A 558 11.07 -14.63 -27.99
N ILE A 559 12.32 -14.73 -27.55
CA ILE A 559 13.01 -13.62 -26.84
C ILE A 559 13.11 -12.36 -27.73
N PRO A 560 13.65 -12.43 -28.97
CA PRO A 560 13.57 -11.30 -29.91
C PRO A 560 12.15 -10.81 -30.19
N GLY A 561 11.18 -11.73 -30.31
CA GLY A 561 9.77 -11.35 -30.46
C GLY A 561 9.24 -10.53 -29.29
N VAL A 562 9.56 -10.94 -28.06
CA VAL A 562 9.21 -10.21 -26.83
C VAL A 562 9.87 -8.83 -26.80
N GLN A 563 11.13 -8.72 -27.24
CA GLN A 563 11.79 -7.41 -27.35
C GLN A 563 11.06 -6.50 -28.33
N ASP A 564 10.73 -6.98 -29.53
CA ASP A 564 9.98 -6.20 -30.52
C ASP A 564 8.58 -5.80 -29.98
N PHE A 565 7.90 -6.70 -29.27
CA PHE A 565 6.62 -6.42 -28.60
C PHE A 565 6.73 -5.31 -27.55
N ILE A 566 7.78 -5.32 -26.72
CA ILE A 566 8.03 -4.26 -25.74
C ILE A 566 8.34 -2.93 -26.45
N VAL A 567 9.15 -2.96 -27.51
CA VAL A 567 9.53 -1.75 -28.26
C VAL A 567 8.31 -1.10 -28.92
N GLN A 568 7.38 -1.89 -29.46
CA GLN A 568 6.15 -1.38 -30.06
C GLN A 568 5.21 -0.72 -29.05
N ASN A 569 5.15 -1.21 -27.80
CA ASN A 569 4.18 -0.77 -26.80
C ASN A 569 4.73 0.25 -25.78
N LEU A 570 6.01 0.15 -25.40
CA LEU A 570 6.66 1.03 -24.41
C LEU A 570 7.82 1.85 -25.01
N GLY A 571 8.50 1.31 -26.03
CA GLY A 571 9.62 1.97 -26.70
C GLY A 571 10.98 1.31 -26.43
N GLN A 572 11.97 1.70 -27.24
CA GLN A 572 13.33 1.14 -27.26
C GLN A 572 14.06 1.23 -25.90
N GLN A 573 13.76 2.26 -25.11
CA GLN A 573 14.46 2.51 -23.84
C GLN A 573 14.21 1.42 -22.79
N PHE A 574 13.14 0.62 -22.93
CA PHE A 574 12.76 -0.43 -21.98
C PHE A 574 13.44 -1.78 -22.26
N ILE A 575 14.24 -1.89 -23.32
CA ILE A 575 15.09 -3.06 -23.57
C ILE A 575 16.58 -2.75 -23.37
N GLU A 576 16.93 -1.49 -23.17
CA GLU A 576 18.29 -1.01 -22.95
C GLU A 576 18.46 -0.69 -21.45
N PRO A 577 18.98 -1.62 -20.64
CA PRO A 577 19.14 -1.37 -19.21
C PRO A 577 20.19 -0.28 -18.98
N PRO A 578 20.01 0.59 -17.96
CA PRO A 578 21.00 1.61 -17.63
C PRO A 578 22.33 0.96 -17.21
N THR A 579 23.43 1.62 -17.52
CA THR A 579 24.76 1.21 -17.03
C THR A 579 24.83 1.33 -15.51
N PHE A 580 25.64 0.49 -14.87
CA PHE A 580 25.89 0.57 -13.43
C PHE A 580 26.52 1.92 -13.07
N ASP A 581 25.91 2.63 -12.12
CA ASP A 581 26.34 3.96 -11.67
C ASP A 581 26.27 4.05 -10.13
N LEU A 582 27.44 3.94 -9.51
CA LEU A 582 27.62 4.02 -8.05
C LEU A 582 27.35 5.43 -7.49
N PRO A 583 27.88 6.52 -8.09
CA PRO A 583 27.53 7.89 -7.71
C PRO A 583 26.02 8.16 -7.62
N SER A 584 25.24 7.80 -8.65
CA SER A 584 23.79 8.00 -8.62
C SER A 584 23.12 7.21 -7.49
N SER A 585 23.53 5.94 -7.32
CA SER A 585 22.97 5.08 -6.26
C SER A 585 23.30 5.62 -4.86
N PHE A 586 24.46 6.25 -4.68
CA PHE A 586 24.82 6.91 -3.45
C PHE A 586 24.02 8.20 -3.21
N ALA A 587 23.77 8.99 -4.26
CA ALA A 587 22.95 10.21 -4.17
C ALA A 587 21.50 9.91 -3.76
N ASP A 588 20.98 8.75 -4.14
CA ASP A 588 19.65 8.26 -3.74
C ASP A 588 19.61 7.75 -2.28
N SER A 589 20.77 7.67 -1.60
CA SER A 589 20.90 7.19 -0.22
C SER A 589 21.01 8.32 0.82
N ASN A 590 20.61 8.01 2.06
CA ASN A 590 20.79 8.86 3.24
C ASN A 590 21.52 8.09 4.37
N CYS A 591 21.76 8.76 5.51
CA CYS A 591 22.48 8.16 6.64
C CYS A 591 21.74 7.02 7.34
N CYS A 592 20.42 6.90 7.13
CA CYS A 592 19.59 5.86 7.73
C CYS A 592 19.24 4.73 6.75
N SER A 593 19.42 4.93 5.44
CA SER A 593 19.19 3.91 4.41
C SER A 593 20.49 3.15 4.11
N PRO A 594 20.55 1.83 4.38
CA PRO A 594 21.71 1.03 4.02
C PRO A 594 21.85 0.90 2.50
N LEU A 595 23.08 0.79 2.01
CA LEU A 595 23.40 0.49 0.62
C LEU A 595 23.76 -0.99 0.50
N ILE A 596 23.13 -1.71 -0.43
CA ILE A 596 23.19 -3.17 -0.50
C ILE A 596 23.70 -3.59 -1.87
N PHE A 597 24.87 -4.22 -1.91
CA PHE A 597 25.37 -4.93 -3.07
C PHE A 597 24.84 -6.35 -3.08
N ILE A 598 24.00 -6.63 -4.08
CA ILE A 598 23.55 -7.98 -4.40
C ILE A 598 24.58 -8.56 -5.37
N LEU A 599 25.34 -9.54 -4.90
CA LEU A 599 26.48 -10.11 -5.62
C LEU A 599 26.04 -11.23 -6.55
N SER A 600 26.68 -11.29 -7.72
CA SER A 600 26.69 -12.49 -8.57
C SER A 600 27.99 -13.27 -8.33
N PRO A 601 28.00 -14.60 -8.59
CA PRO A 601 29.18 -15.41 -8.35
C PRO A 601 30.42 -14.85 -9.06
N GLY A 602 31.46 -14.52 -8.29
CA GLY A 602 32.73 -14.00 -8.81
C GLY A 602 32.80 -12.49 -9.02
N ALA A 603 31.74 -11.73 -8.72
CA ALA A 603 31.77 -10.26 -8.75
C ALA A 603 32.08 -9.68 -7.35
N ASP A 604 33.12 -8.86 -7.24
CA ASP A 604 33.48 -8.15 -6.01
C ASP A 604 33.41 -6.61 -6.21
N PRO A 605 32.49 -5.89 -5.54
CA PRO A 605 32.34 -4.45 -5.66
C PRO A 605 33.32 -3.65 -4.79
N MET A 606 34.13 -4.31 -3.94
CA MET A 606 34.95 -3.62 -2.93
C MET A 606 35.94 -2.62 -3.51
N ASN A 607 36.62 -2.97 -4.60
CA ASN A 607 37.57 -2.07 -5.25
C ASN A 607 36.88 -0.81 -5.79
N ALA A 608 35.69 -0.96 -6.38
CA ALA A 608 34.90 0.15 -6.87
C ALA A 608 34.40 1.05 -5.71
N LEU A 609 33.97 0.45 -4.60
CA LEU A 609 33.52 1.17 -3.41
C LEU A 609 34.67 1.97 -2.76
N ILE A 610 35.83 1.34 -2.57
CA ILE A 610 36.99 2.01 -1.94
C ILE A 610 37.46 3.17 -2.83
N LYS A 611 37.52 2.96 -4.15
CA LYS A 611 37.88 4.03 -5.10
C LYS A 611 36.88 5.20 -5.02
N PHE A 612 35.59 4.91 -5.09
CA PHE A 612 34.55 5.92 -4.97
C PHE A 612 34.61 6.71 -3.65
N GLY A 613 34.91 6.02 -2.54
CA GLY A 613 35.15 6.66 -1.26
C GLY A 613 36.31 7.66 -1.31
N ILE A 614 37.42 7.28 -1.94
CA ILE A 614 38.59 8.16 -2.14
C ILE A 614 38.21 9.37 -3.01
N ASP A 615 37.46 9.16 -4.09
CA ASP A 615 37.04 10.23 -5.02
C ASP A 615 36.14 11.28 -4.33
N ILE A 616 35.33 10.86 -3.36
CA ILE A 616 34.48 11.76 -2.54
C ILE A 616 35.24 12.38 -1.34
N GLY A 617 36.51 12.01 -1.14
CA GLY A 617 37.36 12.56 -0.06
C GLY A 617 37.26 11.81 1.27
N TYR A 618 36.77 10.57 1.27
CA TYR A 618 36.92 9.64 2.40
C TYR A 618 38.24 8.89 2.26
N THR A 619 39.15 9.09 3.21
CA THR A 619 40.38 8.28 3.32
C THR A 619 40.05 6.85 3.76
N ARG A 620 40.94 5.88 3.46
CA ARG A 620 40.77 4.47 3.86
C ARG A 620 40.48 4.31 5.36
N ASP A 621 41.04 5.17 6.21
CA ASP A 621 40.82 5.12 7.67
C ASP A 621 39.37 5.45 8.09
N ARG A 622 38.58 6.07 7.22
CA ARG A 622 37.16 6.39 7.44
C ARG A 622 36.20 5.35 6.87
N ILE A 623 36.71 4.34 6.16
CA ILE A 623 35.92 3.24 5.60
C ILE A 623 36.36 1.96 6.32
N GLN A 624 35.57 1.56 7.30
CA GLN A 624 35.83 0.33 8.05
C GLN A 624 35.15 -0.84 7.35
N THR A 625 35.85 -1.96 7.22
CA THR A 625 35.34 -3.16 6.53
C THR A 625 35.43 -4.36 7.45
N ILE A 626 34.42 -5.23 7.45
CA ILE A 626 34.40 -6.47 8.21
C ILE A 626 33.67 -7.55 7.41
N SER A 627 34.28 -8.72 7.28
CA SER A 627 33.64 -9.88 6.67
C SER A 627 32.86 -10.66 7.72
N LEU A 628 31.54 -10.78 7.54
CA LEU A 628 30.68 -11.50 8.46
C LEU A 628 30.88 -13.01 8.29
N GLY A 629 31.13 -13.66 9.43
CA GLY A 629 31.28 -15.10 9.58
C GLY A 629 30.95 -15.48 11.02
N GLN A 630 31.28 -16.71 11.42
CA GLN A 630 30.98 -17.18 12.78
C GLN A 630 31.66 -16.29 13.84
N GLY A 631 30.87 -15.75 14.77
CA GLY A 631 31.35 -14.93 15.89
C GLY A 631 31.65 -13.45 15.59
N GLN A 632 31.50 -12.98 14.35
CA GLN A 632 31.83 -11.59 13.97
C GLN A 632 30.71 -10.57 14.25
N GLY A 633 29.50 -11.03 14.54
CA GLY A 633 28.32 -10.16 14.75
C GLY A 633 28.50 -9.09 15.83
N PRO A 634 28.96 -9.43 17.06
CA PRO A 634 29.16 -8.43 18.12
C PRO A 634 30.22 -7.37 17.78
N ILE A 635 31.26 -7.76 17.03
CA ILE A 635 32.31 -6.86 16.58
C ILE A 635 31.73 -5.87 15.56
N ALA A 636 30.96 -6.38 14.58
CA ALA A 636 30.25 -5.54 13.62
C ALA A 636 29.28 -4.56 14.30
N ALA A 637 28.54 -4.99 15.33
CA ALA A 637 27.66 -4.10 16.09
C ALA A 637 28.43 -2.94 16.74
N ASN A 638 29.55 -3.24 17.40
CA ASN A 638 30.41 -2.21 18.01
C ASN A 638 30.98 -1.24 16.98
N MET A 639 31.40 -1.73 15.81
CA MET A 639 31.86 -0.89 14.70
C MET A 639 30.77 0.06 14.23
N ILE A 640 29.53 -0.43 14.07
CA ILE A 640 28.38 0.41 13.71
C ILE A 640 28.15 1.49 14.77
N TYR A 641 28.11 1.15 16.06
CA TYR A 641 27.88 2.12 17.13
C TYR A 641 28.95 3.22 17.19
N GLN A 642 30.22 2.89 16.90
CA GLN A 642 31.29 3.88 16.80
C GLN A 642 31.14 4.74 15.54
N ALA A 643 30.83 4.12 14.41
CA ALA A 643 30.68 4.81 13.14
C ALA A 643 29.49 5.79 13.11
N ILE A 644 28.39 5.45 13.78
CA ILE A 644 27.23 6.33 13.96
C ILE A 644 27.64 7.67 14.61
N LYS A 645 28.51 7.62 15.64
CA LYS A 645 29.01 8.81 16.33
C LYS A 645 30.04 9.56 15.49
N ASN A 646 30.96 8.83 14.85
CA ASN A 646 32.10 9.41 14.13
C ASN A 646 31.75 9.88 12.71
N GLY A 647 30.63 9.45 12.13
CA GLY A 647 30.25 9.73 10.75
C GLY A 647 31.11 9.01 9.72
N THR A 648 31.61 7.81 10.05
CA THR A 648 32.42 6.97 9.15
C THR A 648 31.57 5.95 8.41
N TRP A 649 32.13 5.32 7.38
CA TRP A 649 31.45 4.28 6.63
C TRP A 649 31.79 2.90 7.19
N VAL A 650 30.80 2.02 7.23
CA VAL A 650 30.98 0.61 7.63
C VAL A 650 30.53 -0.27 6.49
N VAL A 651 31.39 -1.21 6.08
CA VAL A 651 31.11 -2.20 5.05
C VAL A 651 31.06 -3.59 5.69
N LEU A 652 29.88 -4.19 5.72
CA LEU A 652 29.67 -5.57 6.16
C LEU A 652 29.65 -6.47 4.94
N GLN A 653 30.62 -7.38 4.84
CA GLN A 653 30.69 -8.31 3.73
C GLN A 653 30.04 -9.65 4.08
N ASN A 654 29.55 -10.36 3.06
CA ASN A 654 29.05 -11.72 3.16
C ASN A 654 27.88 -11.90 4.15
N CYS A 655 26.92 -10.97 4.14
CA CYS A 655 25.80 -10.98 5.10
C CYS A 655 24.97 -12.27 5.07
N HIS A 656 24.80 -12.88 3.89
CA HIS A 656 24.16 -14.21 3.72
C HIS A 656 24.78 -15.33 4.56
N LEU A 657 26.05 -15.23 4.98
CA LEU A 657 26.69 -16.26 5.83
C LEU A 657 26.32 -16.11 7.32
N ALA A 658 25.79 -14.96 7.74
CA ALA A 658 25.55 -14.62 9.14
C ALA A 658 24.06 -14.61 9.51
N VAL A 659 23.31 -15.62 9.06
CA VAL A 659 21.85 -15.76 9.23
C VAL A 659 21.37 -15.48 10.66
N SER A 660 22.02 -16.06 11.67
CA SER A 660 21.63 -15.89 13.08
C SER A 660 21.76 -14.45 13.58
N TRP A 661 22.68 -13.67 13.02
CA TRP A 661 22.93 -12.28 13.43
C TRP A 661 22.10 -11.27 12.64
N MET A 662 21.52 -11.66 11.50
CA MET A 662 20.72 -10.75 10.67
C MET A 662 19.53 -10.13 11.42
N LYS A 663 18.88 -10.88 12.33
CA LYS A 663 17.82 -10.35 13.22
C LYS A 663 18.33 -9.24 14.15
N SER A 664 19.58 -9.36 14.61
CA SER A 664 20.22 -8.33 15.44
C SER A 664 20.61 -7.11 14.61
N LEU A 665 21.08 -7.30 13.38
CA LEU A 665 21.35 -6.20 12.45
C LEU A 665 20.09 -5.41 12.12
N GLU A 666 18.98 -6.10 11.85
CA GLU A 666 17.66 -5.49 11.65
C GLU A 666 17.28 -4.60 12.84
N LYS A 667 17.41 -5.12 14.06
CA LYS A 667 17.18 -4.34 15.28
C LYS A 667 18.06 -3.09 15.36
N ILE A 668 19.34 -3.18 15.02
CA ILE A 668 20.27 -2.04 15.01
C ILE A 668 19.81 -0.99 14.00
N CYS A 669 19.48 -1.41 12.78
CA CYS A 669 18.99 -0.52 11.73
C CYS A 669 17.69 0.20 12.13
N GLU A 670 16.77 -0.48 12.81
CA GLU A 670 15.49 0.11 13.19
C GLU A 670 15.56 1.00 14.44
N GLU A 671 16.32 0.60 15.46
CA GLU A 671 16.27 1.23 16.79
C GLU A 671 17.44 2.18 17.03
N THR A 672 18.58 1.93 16.39
CA THR A 672 19.78 2.73 16.61
C THR A 672 20.02 3.71 15.48
N ILE A 673 19.86 3.27 14.22
CA ILE A 673 20.11 4.09 13.03
C ILE A 673 18.87 4.97 12.74
N ILE A 674 18.63 5.93 13.62
CA ILE A 674 17.50 6.86 13.55
C ILE A 674 18.02 8.28 13.27
N PRO A 675 17.32 9.12 12.48
CA PRO A 675 17.79 10.46 12.10
C PRO A 675 18.24 11.37 13.25
N ASN A 676 17.71 11.19 14.47
CA ASN A 676 18.06 12.03 15.63
C ASN A 676 19.35 11.60 16.34
N ASN A 677 19.87 10.40 16.04
CA ASN A 677 20.98 9.77 16.78
C ASN A 677 22.16 9.41 15.86
N VAL A 678 22.11 9.81 14.58
CA VAL A 678 23.07 9.42 13.55
C VAL A 678 23.70 10.64 12.91
N ASN A 679 25.01 10.57 12.67
CA ASN A 679 25.73 11.59 11.93
C ASN A 679 25.36 11.56 10.44
N ASP A 680 25.09 12.72 9.82
CA ASP A 680 24.67 12.83 8.41
C ASP A 680 25.66 12.20 7.41
N LYS A 681 26.94 12.10 7.78
CA LYS A 681 28.02 11.51 6.96
C LYS A 681 28.11 9.97 7.06
N PHE A 682 27.50 9.38 8.08
CA PHE A 682 27.50 7.93 8.27
C PHE A 682 26.82 7.21 7.10
N ARG A 683 27.37 6.08 6.68
CA ARG A 683 26.78 5.18 5.69
C ARG A 683 27.07 3.72 6.05
N LEU A 684 26.06 2.88 5.92
CA LEU A 684 26.17 1.43 6.10
C LEU A 684 26.09 0.75 4.73
N TRP A 685 27.11 -0.03 4.40
CA TRP A 685 27.20 -0.81 3.18
C TRP A 685 27.14 -2.29 3.51
N LEU A 686 26.34 -3.04 2.77
CA LEU A 686 26.13 -4.47 2.95
C LEU A 686 26.45 -5.19 1.64
N THR A 687 27.20 -6.29 1.69
CA THR A 687 27.36 -7.18 0.53
C THR A 687 26.79 -8.56 0.84
N SER A 688 26.03 -9.12 -0.11
CA SER A 688 25.39 -10.42 0.07
C SER A 688 25.07 -11.09 -1.26
N TYR A 689 25.15 -12.43 -1.29
CA TYR A 689 24.40 -13.20 -2.29
C TYR A 689 22.89 -13.18 -1.95
N PRO A 690 22.02 -13.45 -2.94
CA PRO A 690 20.61 -13.70 -2.73
C PRO A 690 20.37 -14.71 -1.60
N SER A 691 19.58 -14.31 -0.61
CA SER A 691 19.20 -15.18 0.51
C SER A 691 17.79 -14.82 1.00
N PRO A 692 16.92 -15.83 1.22
CA PRO A 692 15.59 -15.60 1.79
C PRO A 692 15.64 -15.18 3.26
N ASP A 693 16.74 -15.47 3.96
CA ASP A 693 16.93 -15.12 5.37
C ASP A 693 17.37 -13.67 5.59
N PHE A 694 17.59 -12.92 4.49
CA PHE A 694 17.96 -11.52 4.58
C PHE A 694 16.76 -10.69 5.07
N PRO A 695 16.92 -9.81 6.08
CA PRO A 695 15.80 -9.09 6.66
C PRO A 695 15.08 -8.19 5.65
N VAL A 696 13.78 -8.44 5.50
CA VAL A 696 12.84 -7.70 4.64
C VAL A 696 12.92 -6.20 4.88
N THR A 697 12.97 -5.78 6.14
CA THR A 697 12.99 -4.37 6.55
C THR A 697 14.24 -3.63 6.10
N ILE A 698 15.40 -4.30 6.10
CA ILE A 698 16.67 -3.76 5.59
C ILE A 698 16.59 -3.66 4.06
N LEU A 699 16.02 -4.67 3.38
CA LEU A 699 15.79 -4.61 1.95
C LEU A 699 14.87 -3.45 1.63
N GLU A 700 13.63 -3.41 2.10
CA GLU A 700 12.65 -2.37 1.76
C GLU A 700 13.18 -0.94 1.90
N ASN A 701 13.96 -0.65 2.96
CA ASN A 701 14.53 0.68 3.23
C ASN A 701 15.90 0.93 2.58
N GLY A 702 16.59 -0.12 2.14
CA GLY A 702 17.92 -0.04 1.56
C GLY A 702 17.93 0.29 0.05
N VAL A 703 19.00 0.93 -0.39
CA VAL A 703 19.29 1.14 -1.82
C VAL A 703 20.06 -0.09 -2.32
N LYS A 704 19.45 -0.87 -3.21
CA LYS A 704 20.05 -2.10 -3.75
C LYS A 704 20.70 -1.86 -5.09
N MET A 705 21.79 -2.57 -5.34
CA MET A 705 22.47 -2.54 -6.62
C MET A 705 23.13 -3.88 -6.92
N THR A 706 23.10 -4.26 -8.20
CA THR A 706 23.79 -5.44 -8.72
C THR A 706 24.98 -5.03 -9.57
N ASN A 707 26.14 -5.66 -9.38
CA ASN A 707 27.34 -5.42 -10.18
C ASN A 707 27.62 -6.59 -11.14
N GLU A 708 26.76 -6.78 -12.14
CA GLU A 708 26.93 -7.82 -13.17
C GLU A 708 27.45 -7.26 -14.50
N PRO A 709 28.31 -7.99 -15.23
CA PRO A 709 28.66 -7.63 -16.60
C PRO A 709 27.39 -7.64 -17.47
N PRO A 710 27.14 -6.59 -18.28
CA PRO A 710 25.97 -6.54 -19.14
C PRO A 710 26.03 -7.66 -20.19
N LYS A 711 24.88 -8.14 -20.65
CA LYS A 711 24.85 -9.08 -21.77
C LYS A 711 25.09 -8.36 -23.10
N GLY A 712 25.87 -8.99 -23.98
CA GLY A 712 26.16 -8.49 -25.32
C GLY A 712 27.50 -7.76 -25.45
N LEU A 713 28.14 -7.93 -26.61
CA LEU A 713 29.48 -7.41 -26.88
C LEU A 713 29.53 -5.88 -26.79
N ARG A 714 28.56 -5.19 -27.40
CA ARG A 714 28.49 -3.73 -27.41
C ARG A 714 28.45 -3.15 -26.00
N SER A 715 27.59 -3.67 -25.13
CA SER A 715 27.45 -3.19 -23.76
C SER A 715 28.67 -3.49 -22.90
N ASN A 716 29.31 -4.65 -23.12
CA ASN A 716 30.57 -4.99 -22.44
C ASN A 716 31.71 -4.07 -22.89
N LEU A 717 31.83 -3.78 -24.19
CA LEU A 717 32.80 -2.82 -24.71
C LEU A 717 32.55 -1.43 -24.14
N LEU A 718 31.30 -0.95 -24.18
CA LEU A 718 30.94 0.35 -23.60
C LEU A 718 31.32 0.44 -22.11
N ARG A 719 30.99 -0.60 -21.32
CA ARG A 719 31.40 -0.68 -19.91
C ARG A 719 32.91 -0.65 -19.74
N SER A 720 33.65 -1.32 -20.62
CA SER A 720 35.12 -1.39 -20.56
C SER A 720 35.75 -0.03 -20.90
N TYR A 721 35.18 0.70 -21.86
CA TYR A 721 35.61 2.07 -22.20
C TYR A 721 35.31 3.10 -21.10
N LEU A 722 34.19 2.93 -20.40
CA LEU A 722 33.76 3.84 -19.32
C LEU A 722 34.40 3.53 -17.96
N ASN A 723 35.02 2.36 -17.80
CA ASN A 723 35.64 1.94 -16.56
C ASN A 723 37.17 2.08 -16.60
N ASP A 724 37.74 2.25 -15.41
CA ASP A 724 39.19 2.26 -15.26
C ASP A 724 39.79 0.89 -15.60
N PRO A 725 41.01 0.88 -16.17
CA PRO A 725 41.88 2.04 -16.38
C PRO A 725 41.67 2.78 -17.72
N ILE A 726 40.77 2.32 -18.59
CA ILE A 726 40.62 2.85 -19.96
C ILE A 726 40.01 4.26 -19.96
N SER A 727 39.12 4.55 -19.00
CA SER A 727 38.51 5.86 -18.82
C SER A 727 39.47 6.93 -18.26
N ASP A 728 40.60 6.54 -17.67
CA ASP A 728 41.57 7.45 -17.08
C ASP A 728 42.48 8.04 -18.17
N PRO A 729 42.43 9.37 -18.44
CA PRO A 729 43.28 10.00 -19.44
C PRO A 729 44.76 9.77 -19.19
N THR A 730 45.18 9.66 -17.92
CA THR A 730 46.58 9.43 -17.57
C THR A 730 47.07 8.04 -17.95
N PHE A 731 46.20 7.03 -17.89
CA PHE A 731 46.50 5.68 -18.36
C PHE A 731 46.43 5.59 -19.88
N TYR A 732 45.43 6.23 -20.50
CA TYR A 732 45.23 6.21 -21.95
C TYR A 732 46.35 6.94 -22.71
N ASP A 733 46.82 8.07 -22.18
CA ASP A 733 47.87 8.90 -22.79
C ASP A 733 49.28 8.61 -22.24
N GLY A 734 49.40 7.86 -21.14
CA GLY A 734 50.67 7.60 -20.44
C GLY A 734 51.62 6.62 -21.12
N CYS A 735 51.26 6.05 -22.29
CA CYS A 735 52.05 5.01 -22.93
C CYS A 735 52.93 5.55 -24.07
N THR A 736 54.22 5.20 -24.05
CA THR A 736 55.24 5.68 -25.00
C THR A 736 55.11 5.14 -26.42
N LYS A 737 54.23 4.15 -26.67
CA LYS A 737 53.96 3.53 -27.98
C LYS A 737 52.50 3.66 -28.41
N VAL A 738 52.07 4.90 -28.64
CA VAL A 738 50.67 5.28 -28.91
C VAL A 738 50.03 4.55 -30.10
N SER A 739 50.78 4.19 -31.14
CA SER A 739 50.27 3.53 -32.35
C SER A 739 49.98 2.03 -32.17
N GLU A 740 50.88 1.29 -31.52
CA GLU A 740 50.73 -0.15 -31.24
C GLU A 740 49.59 -0.40 -30.24
N GLN A 741 49.46 0.43 -29.21
CA GLN A 741 48.42 0.30 -28.19
C GLN A 741 47.02 0.67 -28.70
N LYS A 742 46.90 1.71 -29.56
CA LYS A 742 45.63 2.03 -30.26
C LYS A 742 45.17 0.89 -31.16
N THR A 743 46.11 0.10 -31.68
CA THR A 743 45.81 -1.07 -32.52
C THR A 743 45.44 -2.28 -31.65
N PHE A 744 46.18 -2.52 -30.56
CA PHE A 744 45.96 -3.62 -29.61
C PHE A 744 44.63 -3.50 -28.83
N ILE A 745 44.21 -2.28 -28.48
CA ILE A 745 42.91 -2.01 -27.84
C ILE A 745 41.74 -2.12 -28.84
N LYS A 746 42.00 -1.92 -30.14
CA LYS A 746 40.99 -2.10 -31.21
C LYS A 746 40.82 -3.55 -31.67
N THR A 747 41.73 -4.46 -31.33
CA THR A 747 41.71 -5.88 -31.76
C THR A 747 41.30 -6.87 -30.65
N ARG A 748 41.09 -6.39 -29.43
CA ARG A 748 40.36 -7.12 -28.37
C ARG A 748 38.93 -6.60 -28.30
#